data_AF-A0A7X3TZJ5-F1
#
_entry.id   AF-A0A7X3TZJ5-F1
#
_cell.length_a   1.000
_cell.length_b   1.000
_cell.length_c   1.000
_cell.angle_alpha   90.00
_cell.angle_beta   90.00
_cell.angle_gamma   90.00
#
_symmetry.space_group_name_H-M   'P 1'
#
loop_
_entity.id
_entity.type
_entity.pdbx_description
1 polymer ?
#
loop_
_entity_poly.entity_id
_entity_poly.type
_entity_poly.pdbx_seq_one_letter_code
_entity_poly.pdbx_strand_id
1 'polypeptide(L)'
;MAPSMISCPHQEVFMPLLRALGAVLAAGVVLQPAAAAGQADLPSRALLDRYCVTCHNERLKTAGVMFDQVDISRVAEHRELPEKVCRTRRRGQRPPYGRPRPGRPEATAFVTALEAELDKVGAAAPNPGRVASHRLNRTQYVNAVRDLLDLEIDGEALLPSDMAGFGFDNNADVLAMTPALMDRYITAATKVSRLAVGTLENRPAIQTYRLPTATRQDARMGEDLPFATHGGLAARHTFPLDGDYLFKIRLERGDVGGTIRGNIAERVYHIELRIDHALMERLTVGGEFEGQVKYTLTGGGIAPPDDDLVHQRIALYNQTADQDLEVRFPVKAGTRLVSAAFTNVAPSASQGVGDNMVAGIASLEIHGPYGGKVPAATSSRERIFVCRPSDPQDEEPCARTIVSTLARRAYRRPVTDADLGPLMEIYAIGRAAGDFETGVARALEALLSMPAFLMRAEADPADAPAGTIYRISDLELASRLAAFLWKSIPDEELLDAATRGELRDPAVLARQTRRMLADRRAVRWMNDFLGQWLQTRNLETILPDPLRFPGYDSTLREGLIRETELFFESQVREDRSVLDLLRADYTYLNARLAEHYGIADVYGSHFRRVPVTEPARQGLLGHGSVLTVTSYADRTSVVLRGKWVLETLLGAPPPPPPANVPPLPENDGQSEPASLRERMEQHRSNPVCASCHATMDQLGFALENFDAIGRWRVEDEGAPIDSAISWRETDIDSPAAFREALLRQAEDELVHTITEKLLTYALGRGVDYLDAPAVRQIVRDAARDDYRWSSLVLGIVESAPFQQRIVRESGQQAEQ
;
A
#
# COMPACT_ATOMS: atom_id res chain seq x y z
N MET A 1 37.73 25.25 -46.72
CA MET A 1 38.39 26.55 -46.99
C MET A 1 37.88 27.54 -45.96
N ALA A 2 38.77 28.39 -45.43
CA ALA A 2 38.49 29.37 -44.37
C ALA A 2 38.23 30.78 -45.00
N PRO A 3 38.27 31.95 -44.31
CA PRO A 3 38.51 32.23 -42.87
C PRO A 3 37.69 33.42 -42.28
N SER A 4 38.15 33.92 -41.11
CA SER A 4 38.11 35.31 -40.59
C SER A 4 36.95 35.66 -39.64
N MET A 5 37.18 35.86 -38.33
CA MET A 5 38.03 36.83 -37.60
C MET A 5 37.51 38.27 -37.60
N ILE A 6 37.38 38.86 -36.40
CA ILE A 6 37.78 40.24 -36.03
C ILE A 6 37.90 40.34 -34.49
N SER A 7 38.94 41.03 -34.01
CA SER A 7 39.23 41.35 -32.60
C SER A 7 38.44 42.59 -32.12
N CYS A 8 38.58 43.25 -30.96
CA CYS A 8 39.74 43.59 -30.11
C CYS A 8 39.23 44.27 -28.77
N PRO A 9 40.03 44.94 -27.88
CA PRO A 9 40.03 44.66 -26.43
C PRO A 9 39.98 45.92 -25.51
N HIS A 10 40.82 46.00 -24.45
CA HIS A 10 41.09 47.08 -23.45
C HIS A 10 40.17 47.08 -22.20
N GLN A 11 40.51 47.54 -20.97
CA GLN A 11 41.71 48.13 -20.29
C GLN A 11 41.45 48.17 -18.73
N GLU A 12 42.36 48.36 -17.75
CA GLU A 12 43.82 48.12 -17.55
C GLU A 12 44.25 48.27 -16.04
N VAL A 13 45.41 47.68 -15.65
CA VAL A 13 46.49 48.19 -14.72
C VAL A 13 46.19 48.79 -13.31
N PHE A 14 46.91 48.33 -12.27
CA PHE A 14 47.85 49.14 -11.44
C PHE A 14 48.81 48.29 -10.55
N MET A 15 49.84 48.92 -9.98
CA MET A 15 51.17 48.38 -9.57
C MET A 15 51.62 49.04 -8.19
N PRO A 16 52.88 49.02 -7.68
CA PRO A 16 53.73 47.96 -7.05
C PRO A 16 54.30 48.34 -5.62
N LEU A 17 55.47 47.78 -5.22
CA LEU A 17 56.45 48.15 -4.13
C LEU A 17 56.34 47.46 -2.74
N LEU A 18 57.41 47.07 -2.00
CA LEU A 18 58.87 46.94 -2.29
C LEU A 18 59.68 46.13 -1.19
N ARG A 19 60.74 45.40 -1.61
CA ARG A 19 62.03 45.03 -0.92
C ARG A 19 62.08 44.20 0.40
N ALA A 20 62.83 43.08 0.33
CA ALA A 20 64.14 42.89 1.02
C ALA A 20 64.95 41.72 0.39
N LEU A 21 66.30 41.79 0.40
CA LEU A 21 67.22 40.72 -0.07
C LEU A 21 67.82 39.96 1.13
N GLY A 22 68.14 38.67 0.98
CA GLY A 22 69.01 37.95 1.94
C GLY A 22 69.06 36.42 1.80
N ALA A 23 69.94 35.95 0.91
CA ALA A 23 70.45 34.57 0.70
C ALA A 23 70.05 33.41 1.65
N VAL A 24 69.79 32.22 1.07
CA VAL A 24 70.57 30.94 1.24
C VAL A 24 69.79 29.74 0.66
N LEU A 25 70.54 28.76 0.10
CA LEU A 25 70.13 27.40 -0.35
C LEU A 25 69.14 27.27 -1.51
N ALA A 26 69.69 26.90 -2.68
CA ALA A 26 68.94 26.29 -3.76
C ALA A 26 68.72 24.79 -3.47
N ALA A 27 67.47 24.41 -3.19
CA ALA A 27 67.01 23.02 -3.28
C ALA A 27 66.11 22.91 -4.52
N GLY A 28 66.61 22.25 -5.57
CA GLY A 28 65.81 22.00 -6.77
C GLY A 28 64.69 21.02 -6.47
N VAL A 29 63.45 21.52 -6.35
CA VAL A 29 62.27 20.67 -6.33
C VAL A 29 62.13 20.04 -7.71
N VAL A 30 62.55 18.78 -7.81
CA VAL A 30 62.16 17.92 -8.93
C VAL A 30 60.64 17.81 -8.87
N LEU A 31 59.95 18.36 -9.88
CA LEU A 31 58.55 18.00 -10.10
C LEU A 31 58.54 16.51 -10.42
N GLN A 32 58.14 15.70 -9.43
CA GLN A 32 57.71 14.34 -9.71
C GLN A 32 56.53 14.44 -10.69
N PRO A 33 56.50 13.64 -11.78
CA PRO A 33 55.29 13.54 -12.57
C PRO A 33 54.16 13.08 -11.63
N ALA A 34 53.01 13.75 -11.71
CA ALA A 34 51.83 13.34 -10.95
C ALA A 34 51.60 11.85 -11.23
N ALA A 35 51.61 11.04 -10.16
CA ALA A 35 51.39 9.61 -10.29
C ALA A 35 50.06 9.40 -11.01
N ALA A 36 50.10 8.65 -12.12
CA ALA A 36 48.87 8.22 -12.77
C ALA A 36 48.00 7.55 -11.71
N ALA A 37 46.79 8.07 -11.51
CA ALA A 37 45.83 7.46 -10.59
C ALA A 37 45.66 6.00 -11.04
N GLY A 38 46.08 5.08 -10.18
CA GLY A 38 46.15 3.67 -10.54
C GLY A 38 44.78 3.17 -10.99
N GLN A 39 44.76 2.32 -12.01
CA GLN A 39 43.62 1.45 -12.24
C GLN A 39 43.35 0.73 -10.92
N ALA A 40 42.13 0.86 -10.38
CA ALA A 40 41.72 0.02 -9.27
C ALA A 40 41.81 -1.43 -9.75
N ASP A 41 42.51 -2.30 -9.01
CA ASP A 41 42.62 -3.71 -9.37
C ASP A 41 41.22 -4.31 -9.50
N LEU A 42 40.89 -4.73 -10.72
CA LEU A 42 39.64 -5.43 -11.03
C LEU A 42 39.51 -6.69 -10.14
N PRO A 43 38.28 -7.11 -9.80
CA PRO A 43 38.00 -8.12 -8.77
C PRO A 43 38.94 -9.33 -8.85
N SER A 44 39.73 -9.56 -7.81
CA SER A 44 40.78 -10.57 -7.87
C SER A 44 40.20 -11.96 -8.06
N ARG A 45 40.54 -12.58 -9.21
CA ARG A 45 40.13 -13.95 -9.57
C ARG A 45 40.43 -14.95 -8.44
N ALA A 46 41.55 -14.75 -7.74
CA ALA A 46 41.97 -15.51 -6.58
C ALA A 46 40.94 -15.57 -5.43
N LEU A 47 40.18 -14.49 -5.16
CA LEU A 47 39.16 -14.48 -4.10
C LEU A 47 37.98 -15.37 -4.50
N LEU A 48 37.54 -15.30 -5.77
CA LEU A 48 36.48 -16.17 -6.31
C LEU A 48 36.91 -17.64 -6.32
N ASP A 49 38.13 -17.93 -6.77
CA ASP A 49 38.65 -19.30 -6.82
C ASP A 49 38.70 -19.92 -5.41
N ARG A 50 39.13 -19.13 -4.42
CA ARG A 50 39.25 -19.55 -3.01
C ARG A 50 37.90 -19.78 -2.33
N TYR A 51 36.90 -18.92 -2.57
CA TYR A 51 35.67 -18.87 -1.76
C TYR A 51 34.37 -19.21 -2.50
N CYS A 52 34.33 -19.11 -3.84
CA CYS A 52 33.10 -19.24 -4.63
C CYS A 52 33.15 -20.44 -5.60
N VAL A 53 34.23 -20.57 -6.37
CA VAL A 53 34.38 -21.61 -7.43
C VAL A 53 34.36 -23.02 -6.84
N THR A 54 34.71 -23.21 -5.57
CA THR A 54 34.61 -24.52 -4.89
C THR A 54 33.19 -25.11 -4.87
N CYS A 55 32.14 -24.27 -4.97
CA CYS A 55 30.74 -24.69 -5.01
C CYS A 55 30.00 -24.26 -6.29
N HIS A 56 30.37 -23.13 -6.88
CA HIS A 56 29.76 -22.56 -8.08
C HIS A 56 30.66 -22.83 -9.29
N ASN A 57 30.76 -24.10 -9.67
CA ASN A 57 31.53 -24.61 -10.82
C ASN A 57 30.64 -25.46 -11.72
N GLU A 58 31.12 -25.79 -12.93
CA GLU A 58 30.43 -26.62 -13.91
C GLU A 58 29.97 -27.98 -13.34
N ARG A 59 30.71 -28.57 -12.41
CA ARG A 59 30.39 -29.88 -11.83
C ARG A 59 29.25 -29.83 -10.81
N LEU A 60 29.19 -28.78 -9.98
CA LEU A 60 28.24 -28.67 -8.86
C LEU A 60 27.05 -27.74 -9.16
N LYS A 61 27.23 -26.75 -10.03
CA LYS A 61 26.21 -25.78 -10.49
C LYS A 61 25.33 -25.19 -9.37
N THR A 62 25.90 -24.99 -8.18
CA THR A 62 25.16 -24.51 -7.00
C THR A 62 24.44 -23.20 -7.33
N ALA A 63 23.13 -23.12 -7.05
CA ALA A 63 22.25 -21.99 -7.37
C ALA A 63 22.29 -21.53 -8.85
N GLY A 64 22.61 -22.46 -9.77
CA GLY A 64 22.72 -22.21 -11.21
C GLY A 64 23.96 -21.40 -11.64
N VAL A 65 24.97 -21.26 -10.78
CA VAL A 65 26.14 -20.39 -11.04
C VAL A 65 27.41 -21.22 -11.30
N MET A 66 28.20 -20.77 -12.30
CA MET A 66 29.44 -21.40 -12.76
C MET A 66 30.52 -20.32 -12.97
N PHE A 67 31.24 -19.94 -11.91
CA PHE A 67 32.30 -18.92 -11.97
C PHE A 67 33.59 -19.42 -12.65
N ASP A 68 33.75 -20.73 -12.84
CA ASP A 68 34.82 -21.31 -13.65
C ASP A 68 34.63 -21.11 -15.16
N GLN A 69 33.40 -20.91 -15.61
CA GLN A 69 33.04 -20.70 -17.03
C GLN A 69 32.91 -19.22 -17.42
N VAL A 70 32.95 -18.29 -16.45
CA VAL A 70 32.71 -16.85 -16.68
C VAL A 70 33.79 -16.01 -16.02
N ASP A 71 34.43 -15.14 -16.81
CA ASP A 71 35.35 -14.13 -16.30
C ASP A 71 34.59 -12.88 -15.86
N ILE A 72 34.28 -12.78 -14.57
CA ILE A 72 33.53 -11.64 -14.04
C ILE A 72 34.30 -10.32 -14.04
N SER A 73 35.60 -10.30 -14.38
CA SER A 73 36.34 -9.05 -14.61
C SER A 73 35.90 -8.36 -15.91
N ARG A 74 35.34 -9.12 -16.87
CA ARG A 74 34.71 -8.62 -18.10
C ARG A 74 33.27 -8.18 -17.83
N VAL A 75 33.11 -7.26 -16.88
CA VAL A 75 31.81 -6.78 -16.35
C VAL A 75 30.85 -6.34 -17.46
N ALA A 76 31.36 -5.73 -18.53
CA ALA A 76 30.56 -5.29 -19.69
C ALA A 76 29.84 -6.42 -20.42
N GLU A 77 30.43 -7.62 -20.46
CA GLU A 77 29.91 -8.79 -21.21
C GLU A 77 29.01 -9.69 -20.35
N HIS A 78 29.13 -9.59 -19.03
CA HIS A 78 28.53 -10.57 -18.10
C HIS A 78 27.69 -9.96 -16.97
N ARG A 79 27.37 -8.65 -17.04
CA ARG A 79 26.65 -7.79 -16.06
C ARG A 79 25.78 -8.49 -15.00
N GLU A 80 24.89 -9.40 -15.39
CA GLU A 80 24.00 -10.13 -14.47
C GLU A 80 24.77 -10.88 -13.38
N LEU A 81 25.84 -11.60 -13.72
CA LEU A 81 26.55 -12.45 -12.78
C LEU A 81 27.36 -11.66 -11.73
N PRO A 82 28.15 -10.62 -12.09
CA PRO A 82 28.70 -9.67 -11.13
C PRO A 82 27.65 -9.01 -10.23
N GLU A 83 26.52 -8.58 -10.78
CA GLU A 83 25.45 -7.94 -10.00
C GLU A 83 24.79 -8.93 -9.03
N LYS A 84 24.57 -10.19 -9.44
CA LYS A 84 24.13 -11.28 -8.56
C LYS A 84 25.11 -11.51 -7.41
N VAL A 85 26.42 -11.45 -7.66
CA VAL A 85 27.45 -11.49 -6.60
C VAL A 85 27.31 -10.30 -5.65
N CYS A 86 27.23 -9.07 -6.17
CA CYS A 86 27.09 -7.86 -5.35
C CYS A 86 25.85 -7.95 -4.45
N ARG A 87 24.68 -8.25 -5.02
CA ARG A 87 23.42 -8.45 -4.27
C ARG A 87 23.55 -9.53 -3.20
N THR A 88 24.01 -10.73 -3.54
CA THR A 88 24.20 -11.84 -2.58
C THR A 88 25.13 -11.44 -1.44
N ARG A 89 26.24 -10.73 -1.72
CA ARG A 89 27.21 -10.32 -0.69
C ARG A 89 26.72 -9.14 0.16
N ARG A 90 26.09 -8.11 -0.43
CA ARG A 90 25.46 -6.98 0.29
C ARG A 90 24.37 -7.46 1.23
N ARG A 91 23.49 -8.35 0.74
CA ARG A 91 22.40 -9.00 1.51
C ARG A 91 22.90 -9.93 2.63
N GLY A 92 24.19 -9.95 2.94
CA GLY A 92 24.80 -10.69 4.05
C GLY A 92 24.77 -12.21 3.92
N GLN A 93 24.34 -12.76 2.77
CA GLN A 93 24.12 -14.19 2.59
C GLN A 93 25.44 -14.95 2.79
N ARG A 94 25.39 -16.04 3.54
CA ARG A 94 26.59 -16.82 3.92
C ARG A 94 26.73 -18.05 3.01
N PRO A 95 27.97 -18.49 2.70
CA PRO A 95 28.19 -19.84 2.21
C PRO A 95 27.59 -20.90 3.16
N PRO A 96 27.34 -22.14 2.69
CA PRO A 96 26.86 -23.23 3.53
C PRO A 96 27.68 -23.40 4.82
N TYR A 97 27.03 -23.87 5.89
CA TYR A 97 27.65 -23.98 7.22
C TYR A 97 29.01 -24.72 7.18
N GLY A 98 30.00 -24.19 7.91
CA GLY A 98 31.36 -24.72 7.95
C GLY A 98 32.25 -24.39 6.73
N ARG A 99 31.76 -23.70 5.69
CA ARG A 99 32.60 -23.27 4.56
C ARG A 99 33.40 -22.00 4.90
N PRO A 100 34.64 -21.87 4.38
CA PRO A 100 35.44 -20.66 4.56
C PRO A 100 34.81 -19.48 3.82
N ARG A 101 35.02 -18.27 4.34
CA ARG A 101 34.58 -17.00 3.74
C ARG A 101 35.66 -15.92 3.90
N PRO A 102 35.69 -14.88 3.04
CA PRO A 102 36.55 -13.72 3.25
C PRO A 102 36.15 -12.95 4.52
N GLY A 103 37.07 -12.12 5.02
CA GLY A 103 36.78 -11.18 6.11
C GLY A 103 35.78 -10.10 5.67
N ARG A 104 35.05 -9.45 6.61
CA ARG A 104 34.10 -8.40 6.22
C ARG A 104 34.76 -7.26 5.43
N PRO A 105 35.90 -6.67 5.83
CA PRO A 105 36.51 -5.58 5.07
C PRO A 105 36.93 -6.00 3.66
N GLU A 106 37.50 -7.19 3.52
CA GLU A 106 37.90 -7.80 2.24
C GLU A 106 36.68 -8.02 1.32
N ALA A 107 35.60 -8.58 1.85
CA ALA A 107 34.35 -8.78 1.12
C ALA A 107 33.70 -7.45 0.69
N THR A 108 33.67 -6.45 1.58
CA THR A 108 33.10 -5.13 1.29
C THR A 108 33.92 -4.38 0.24
N ALA A 109 35.25 -4.41 0.32
CA ALA A 109 36.14 -3.82 -0.68
C ALA A 109 35.94 -4.48 -2.07
N PHE A 110 35.91 -5.82 -2.12
CA PHE A 110 35.65 -6.56 -3.35
C PHE A 110 34.32 -6.19 -4.01
N VAL A 111 33.23 -6.15 -3.22
CA VAL A 111 31.90 -5.79 -3.70
C VAL A 111 31.84 -4.33 -4.17
N THR A 112 32.44 -3.41 -3.42
CA THR A 112 32.42 -1.97 -3.76
C THR A 112 33.17 -1.69 -5.07
N ALA A 113 34.31 -2.36 -5.30
CA ALA A 113 35.03 -2.26 -6.57
C ALA A 113 34.21 -2.82 -7.76
N LEU A 114 33.50 -3.93 -7.53
CA LEU A 114 32.66 -4.56 -8.55
C LEU A 114 31.40 -3.73 -8.88
N GLU A 115 30.77 -3.13 -7.88
CA GLU A 115 29.65 -2.18 -8.04
C GLU A 115 30.10 -0.91 -8.79
N ALA A 116 31.29 -0.37 -8.50
CA ALA A 116 31.81 0.80 -9.19
C ALA A 116 32.02 0.56 -10.70
N GLU A 117 32.54 -0.60 -11.09
CA GLU A 117 32.68 -0.96 -12.51
C GLU A 117 31.34 -1.34 -13.15
N LEU A 118 30.42 -1.99 -12.43
CA LEU A 118 29.04 -2.19 -12.88
C LEU A 118 28.32 -0.87 -13.17
N ASP A 119 28.49 0.13 -12.30
CA ASP A 119 27.86 1.45 -12.45
C ASP A 119 28.48 2.24 -13.61
N LYS A 120 29.81 2.21 -13.75
CA LYS A 120 30.54 2.79 -14.90
C LYS A 120 30.14 2.15 -16.23
N VAL A 121 30.05 0.82 -16.25
CA VAL A 121 29.54 0.06 -17.41
C VAL A 121 28.08 0.40 -17.69
N GLY A 122 27.24 0.49 -16.67
CA GLY A 122 25.82 0.89 -16.77
C GLY A 122 25.64 2.31 -17.30
N ALA A 123 26.47 3.26 -16.86
CA ALA A 123 26.45 4.63 -17.37
C ALA A 123 26.90 4.73 -18.85
N ALA A 124 27.86 3.90 -19.27
CA ALA A 124 28.36 3.87 -20.65
C ALA A 124 27.38 3.21 -21.65
N ALA A 125 26.59 2.24 -21.19
CA ALA A 125 25.50 1.64 -21.96
C ALA A 125 24.29 1.41 -21.04
N PRO A 126 23.46 2.45 -20.83
CA PRO A 126 22.30 2.38 -19.96
C PRO A 126 21.24 1.42 -20.50
N ASN A 127 20.36 0.94 -19.63
CA ASN A 127 19.13 0.28 -20.03
C ASN A 127 18.04 0.66 -19.02
N PRO A 128 17.02 1.46 -19.40
CA PRO A 128 15.92 1.84 -18.50
C PRO A 128 14.88 0.73 -18.29
N GLY A 129 15.10 -0.44 -18.91
CA GLY A 129 14.12 -1.51 -19.01
C GLY A 129 12.89 -1.09 -19.83
N ARG A 130 11.85 -1.92 -19.79
CA ARG A 130 10.58 -1.63 -20.47
C ARG A 130 9.41 -2.17 -19.66
N VAL A 131 8.37 -1.34 -19.55
CA VAL A 131 7.07 -1.74 -18.96
C VAL A 131 6.20 -2.34 -20.07
N ALA A 132 5.44 -3.39 -19.75
CA ALA A 132 4.40 -3.96 -20.61
C ALA A 132 3.20 -3.00 -20.79
N SER A 133 2.17 -3.43 -21.51
CA SER A 133 0.93 -2.66 -21.69
C SER A 133 0.18 -2.52 -20.36
N HIS A 134 0.31 -1.37 -19.71
CA HIS A 134 -0.19 -1.14 -18.35
C HIS A 134 -1.66 -0.66 -18.36
N ARG A 135 -2.61 -1.53 -18.02
CA ARG A 135 -4.00 -1.10 -17.73
C ARG A 135 -4.12 -0.50 -16.33
N LEU A 136 -5.13 0.32 -16.09
CA LEU A 136 -5.49 0.73 -14.73
C LEU A 136 -5.92 -0.49 -13.91
N ASN A 137 -5.28 -0.70 -12.77
CA ASN A 137 -5.76 -1.67 -11.78
C ASN A 137 -7.05 -1.18 -11.09
N ARG A 138 -7.75 -2.03 -10.34
CA ARG A 138 -9.03 -1.75 -9.68
C ARG A 138 -8.98 -0.45 -8.86
N THR A 139 -7.94 -0.29 -8.05
CA THR A 139 -7.71 0.91 -7.23
C THR A 139 -7.50 2.16 -8.08
N GLN A 140 -6.71 2.06 -9.15
CA GLN A 140 -6.47 3.17 -10.08
C GLN A 140 -7.72 3.57 -10.87
N TYR A 141 -8.56 2.60 -11.28
CA TYR A 141 -9.82 2.88 -11.95
C TYR A 141 -10.79 3.64 -11.03
N VAL A 142 -10.96 3.19 -9.79
CA VAL A 142 -11.81 3.87 -8.78
C VAL A 142 -11.33 5.29 -8.51
N ASN A 143 -10.02 5.48 -8.31
CA ASN A 143 -9.44 6.81 -8.09
C ASN A 143 -9.56 7.72 -9.33
N ALA A 144 -9.37 7.18 -10.54
CA ALA A 144 -9.52 7.93 -11.78
C ALA A 144 -10.99 8.38 -11.99
N VAL A 145 -11.97 7.51 -11.74
CA VAL A 145 -13.40 7.89 -11.75
C VAL A 145 -13.68 8.97 -10.71
N ARG A 146 -13.16 8.84 -9.49
CA ARG A 146 -13.33 9.83 -8.42
C ARG A 146 -12.72 11.19 -8.77
N ASP A 147 -11.53 11.23 -9.34
CA ASP A 147 -10.87 12.51 -9.69
C ASP A 147 -11.46 13.13 -10.97
N LEU A 148 -11.91 12.32 -11.92
CA LEU A 148 -12.60 12.79 -13.13
C LEU A 148 -13.99 13.35 -12.79
N LEU A 149 -14.81 12.61 -12.04
CA LEU A 149 -16.26 12.82 -11.90
C LEU A 149 -16.72 13.19 -10.49
N ASP A 150 -15.84 13.32 -9.49
CA ASP A 150 -16.19 13.51 -8.07
C ASP A 150 -17.15 12.45 -7.49
N LEU A 151 -17.11 11.25 -8.06
CA LEU A 151 -18.01 10.15 -7.72
C LEU A 151 -17.28 9.11 -6.86
N GLU A 152 -17.82 8.79 -5.68
CA GLU A 152 -17.39 7.62 -4.92
C GLU A 152 -18.14 6.37 -5.43
N ILE A 153 -17.37 5.32 -5.73
CA ILE A 153 -17.87 4.05 -6.27
C ILE A 153 -17.26 2.88 -5.51
N ASP A 154 -18.06 1.82 -5.34
CA ASP A 154 -17.61 0.54 -4.79
C ASP A 154 -16.82 -0.23 -5.85
N GLY A 155 -15.50 -0.25 -5.72
CA GLY A 155 -14.62 -0.97 -6.64
C GLY A 155 -14.78 -2.49 -6.58
N GLU A 156 -15.15 -3.04 -5.43
CA GLU A 156 -15.22 -4.49 -5.20
C GLU A 156 -16.48 -5.10 -5.81
N ALA A 157 -17.60 -4.38 -5.71
CA ALA A 157 -18.84 -4.74 -6.39
C ALA A 157 -18.80 -4.55 -7.92
N LEU A 158 -17.79 -3.86 -8.45
CA LEU A 158 -17.67 -3.53 -9.89
C LEU A 158 -16.61 -4.34 -10.63
N LEU A 159 -15.45 -4.56 -10.01
CA LEU A 159 -14.27 -5.14 -10.66
C LEU A 159 -13.62 -6.23 -9.77
N PRO A 160 -13.11 -7.32 -10.37
CA PRO A 160 -12.39 -8.35 -9.64
C PRO A 160 -11.07 -7.81 -9.06
N SER A 161 -10.53 -8.50 -8.06
CA SER A 161 -9.18 -8.26 -7.55
C SER A 161 -8.11 -8.50 -8.62
N ASP A 162 -7.12 -7.62 -8.69
CA ASP A 162 -5.94 -7.81 -9.54
C ASP A 162 -4.93 -8.77 -8.90
N MET A 163 -4.11 -9.43 -9.73
CA MET A 163 -2.99 -10.25 -9.26
C MET A 163 -1.78 -9.36 -8.92
N ALA A 164 -1.06 -9.68 -7.85
CA ALA A 164 0.17 -9.00 -7.49
C ALA A 164 1.39 -9.60 -8.22
N GLY A 165 2.20 -8.76 -8.85
CA GLY A 165 3.48 -9.12 -9.47
C GLY A 165 4.63 -8.46 -8.73
N PHE A 166 5.68 -9.23 -8.38
CA PHE A 166 6.82 -8.74 -7.60
C PHE A 166 6.45 -8.09 -6.24
N GLY A 167 5.27 -8.45 -5.71
CA GLY A 167 4.72 -7.92 -4.46
C GLY A 167 3.69 -6.80 -4.61
N PHE A 168 3.35 -6.36 -5.84
CA PHE A 168 2.43 -5.23 -6.05
C PHE A 168 1.37 -5.47 -7.14
N ASP A 169 0.14 -5.02 -6.87
CA ASP A 169 -1.07 -5.08 -7.72
C ASP A 169 -1.10 -4.09 -8.89
N ASN A 170 -0.11 -3.22 -9.01
CA ASN A 170 0.04 -2.25 -10.10
C ASN A 170 1.10 -2.67 -11.13
N ASN A 171 1.46 -3.96 -11.16
CA ASN A 171 2.52 -4.49 -12.01
C ASN A 171 1.97 -4.88 -13.40
N ALA A 172 2.41 -4.18 -14.44
CA ALA A 172 1.94 -4.34 -15.82
C ALA A 172 2.12 -5.77 -16.36
N ASP A 173 3.15 -6.50 -15.90
CA ASP A 173 3.50 -7.83 -16.41
C ASP A 173 2.44 -8.89 -16.04
N VAL A 174 1.58 -8.61 -15.05
CA VAL A 174 0.47 -9.48 -14.61
C VAL A 174 -0.92 -8.86 -14.81
N LEU A 175 -1.00 -7.64 -15.34
CA LEU A 175 -2.25 -6.89 -15.56
C LEU A 175 -2.81 -7.08 -16.98
N ALA A 176 -2.84 -8.32 -17.46
CA ALA A 176 -3.45 -8.65 -18.76
C ALA A 176 -4.95 -8.23 -18.83
N MET A 177 -5.42 -7.94 -20.03
CA MET A 177 -6.84 -7.65 -20.31
C MET A 177 -7.51 -8.88 -20.92
N THR A 178 -8.45 -9.50 -20.21
CA THR A 178 -9.25 -10.61 -20.72
C THR A 178 -10.60 -10.11 -21.24
N PRO A 179 -11.28 -10.82 -22.17
CA PRO A 179 -12.63 -10.44 -22.62
C PRO A 179 -13.62 -10.30 -21.47
N ALA A 180 -13.60 -11.24 -20.51
CA ALA A 180 -14.46 -11.18 -19.32
C ALA A 180 -14.18 -9.97 -18.42
N LEU A 181 -12.93 -9.50 -18.34
CA LEU A 181 -12.59 -8.27 -17.62
C LEU A 181 -13.05 -7.02 -18.39
N MET A 182 -12.97 -7.03 -19.72
CA MET A 182 -13.52 -5.95 -20.56
C MET A 182 -15.04 -5.81 -20.37
N ASP A 183 -15.78 -6.92 -20.34
CA ASP A 183 -17.22 -6.93 -20.03
C ASP A 183 -17.54 -6.34 -18.64
N ARG A 184 -16.67 -6.58 -17.65
CA ARG A 184 -16.77 -5.94 -16.32
C ARG A 184 -16.52 -4.43 -16.40
N TYR A 185 -15.50 -3.97 -17.13
CA TYR A 185 -15.26 -2.53 -17.31
C TYR A 185 -16.40 -1.82 -18.03
N ILE A 186 -17.02 -2.45 -19.05
CA ILE A 186 -18.20 -1.91 -19.73
C ILE A 186 -19.38 -1.82 -18.75
N THR A 187 -19.67 -2.90 -18.02
CA THR A 187 -20.73 -2.93 -16.99
C THR A 187 -20.50 -1.87 -15.91
N ALA A 188 -19.25 -1.69 -15.47
CA ALA A 188 -18.87 -0.66 -14.53
C ALA A 188 -19.08 0.73 -15.12
N ALA A 189 -18.63 1.01 -16.35
CA ALA A 189 -18.84 2.27 -17.04
C ALA A 189 -20.32 2.64 -17.18
N THR A 190 -21.20 1.68 -17.52
CA THR A 190 -22.66 1.87 -17.56
C THR A 190 -23.22 2.28 -16.19
N LYS A 191 -22.78 1.63 -15.11
CA LYS A 191 -23.25 1.97 -13.75
C LYS A 191 -22.69 3.33 -13.31
N VAL A 192 -21.40 3.60 -13.56
CA VAL A 192 -20.73 4.87 -13.24
C VAL A 192 -21.38 6.04 -13.96
N SER A 193 -21.62 5.97 -15.27
CA SER A 193 -22.21 7.09 -16.03
C SER A 193 -23.63 7.44 -15.56
N ARG A 194 -24.46 6.42 -15.29
CA ARG A 194 -25.81 6.57 -14.75
C ARG A 194 -25.82 7.19 -13.35
N LEU A 195 -24.91 6.79 -12.47
CA LEU A 195 -24.75 7.37 -11.14
C LEU A 195 -24.23 8.83 -11.21
N ALA A 196 -23.26 9.09 -12.09
CA ALA A 196 -22.60 10.39 -12.24
C ALA A 196 -23.54 11.48 -12.78
N VAL A 197 -24.33 11.14 -13.81
CA VAL A 197 -25.33 12.04 -14.40
C VAL A 197 -26.61 12.07 -13.54
N GLY A 198 -27.00 10.96 -12.91
CA GLY A 198 -28.25 10.84 -12.17
C GLY A 198 -29.46 10.62 -13.10
N THR A 199 -29.38 9.60 -13.96
CA THR A 199 -30.45 9.30 -14.94
C THR A 199 -31.62 8.51 -14.32
N LEU A 200 -32.81 8.60 -14.92
CA LEU A 200 -33.98 7.81 -14.51
C LEU A 200 -33.85 6.30 -14.81
N GLU A 201 -32.78 5.86 -15.48
CA GLU A 201 -32.45 4.43 -15.63
C GLU A 201 -31.94 3.81 -14.31
N ASN A 202 -31.61 4.61 -13.29
CA ASN A 202 -31.27 4.15 -11.94
C ASN A 202 -32.53 3.61 -11.22
N ARG A 203 -32.77 2.31 -11.37
CA ARG A 203 -33.87 1.59 -10.71
C ARG A 203 -33.64 1.44 -9.19
N PRO A 204 -34.71 1.24 -8.40
CA PRO A 204 -34.58 0.90 -6.99
C PRO A 204 -33.65 -0.30 -6.78
N ALA A 205 -32.68 -0.17 -5.90
CA ALA A 205 -31.77 -1.23 -5.47
C ALA A 205 -31.66 -1.23 -3.94
N ILE A 206 -31.09 -2.31 -3.40
CA ILE A 206 -30.74 -2.43 -1.98
C ILE A 206 -29.22 -2.38 -1.88
N GLN A 207 -28.69 -1.39 -1.16
CA GLN A 207 -27.29 -1.36 -0.74
C GLN A 207 -27.23 -1.73 0.74
N THR A 208 -26.48 -2.77 1.08
CA THR A 208 -26.25 -3.18 2.46
C THR A 208 -24.85 -2.79 2.91
N TYR A 209 -24.75 -2.11 4.05
CA TYR A 209 -23.51 -1.89 4.78
C TYR A 209 -23.55 -2.77 6.03
N ARG A 210 -22.56 -3.64 6.22
CA ARG A 210 -22.54 -4.69 7.25
C ARG A 210 -21.26 -4.59 8.07
N LEU A 211 -21.37 -4.64 9.39
CA LEU A 211 -20.22 -4.80 10.26
C LEU A 211 -19.79 -6.28 10.30
N PRO A 212 -18.48 -6.59 10.40
CA PRO A 212 -18.01 -7.95 10.62
C PRO A 212 -18.63 -8.61 11.86
N THR A 213 -18.78 -9.93 11.85
CA THR A 213 -19.11 -10.70 13.05
C THR A 213 -18.06 -10.45 14.15
N ALA A 214 -18.47 -10.48 15.42
CA ALA A 214 -17.63 -10.20 16.59
C ALA A 214 -17.01 -8.79 16.64
N THR A 215 -17.58 -7.81 15.93
CA THR A 215 -17.21 -6.39 16.09
C THR A 215 -17.56 -5.89 17.50
N ARG A 216 -16.57 -5.33 18.21
CA ARG A 216 -16.77 -4.73 19.54
C ARG A 216 -17.51 -3.39 19.42
N GLN A 217 -18.75 -3.33 19.93
CA GLN A 217 -19.67 -2.17 19.79
C GLN A 217 -20.01 -1.43 21.10
N ASP A 218 -19.22 -1.62 22.16
CA ASP A 218 -19.43 -0.98 23.48
C ASP A 218 -18.98 0.50 23.56
N ALA A 219 -18.38 1.02 22.48
CA ALA A 219 -17.91 2.39 22.34
C ALA A 219 -18.30 3.02 20.97
N ARG A 220 -18.02 4.32 20.80
CA ARG A 220 -18.18 5.04 19.53
C ARG A 220 -17.27 4.44 18.46
N MET A 221 -17.86 3.93 17.37
CA MET A 221 -17.16 3.15 16.34
C MET A 221 -16.24 3.96 15.40
N GLY A 222 -16.28 5.29 15.44
CA GLY A 222 -15.42 6.12 14.58
C GLY A 222 -15.77 7.60 14.59
N GLU A 223 -14.97 8.40 13.91
CA GLU A 223 -15.15 9.87 13.89
C GLU A 223 -16.35 10.34 13.06
N ASP A 224 -16.82 9.54 12.12
CA ASP A 224 -18.04 9.82 11.33
C ASP A 224 -19.34 9.71 12.17
N LEU A 225 -19.28 9.11 13.36
CA LEU A 225 -20.41 9.04 14.30
C LEU A 225 -20.44 10.23 15.28
N PRO A 226 -21.63 10.68 15.75
CA PRO A 226 -21.72 11.70 16.79
C PRO A 226 -20.98 11.35 18.09
N PHE A 227 -20.68 12.36 18.91
CA PHE A 227 -20.23 12.14 20.29
C PHE A 227 -21.34 11.52 21.16
N ALA A 228 -20.94 10.90 22.27
CA ALA A 228 -21.82 10.19 23.21
C ALA A 228 -22.66 9.04 22.60
N THR A 229 -22.25 8.51 21.45
CA THR A 229 -22.80 7.27 20.89
C THR A 229 -22.03 6.03 21.35
N HIS A 230 -22.68 4.88 21.28
CA HIS A 230 -21.99 3.58 21.19
C HIS A 230 -22.47 2.78 19.98
N GLY A 231 -21.63 1.83 19.56
CA GLY A 231 -21.88 0.93 18.45
C GLY A 231 -22.21 1.66 17.15
N GLY A 232 -22.91 0.96 16.27
CA GLY A 232 -23.43 1.54 15.05
C GLY A 232 -22.40 1.58 13.92
N LEU A 233 -22.81 2.18 12.81
CA LEU A 233 -22.02 2.23 11.58
C LEU A 233 -22.22 3.55 10.86
N ALA A 234 -21.20 3.96 10.11
CA ALA A 234 -21.26 5.08 9.18
C ALA A 234 -20.78 4.62 7.80
N ALA A 235 -21.41 5.11 6.75
CA ALA A 235 -21.08 4.76 5.38
C ALA A 235 -21.30 5.95 4.43
N ARG A 236 -20.40 6.11 3.46
CA ARG A 236 -20.64 7.04 2.35
C ARG A 236 -21.49 6.33 1.30
N HIS A 237 -22.64 6.92 0.98
CA HIS A 237 -23.59 6.41 0.00
C HIS A 237 -23.85 7.44 -1.09
N THR A 238 -23.72 7.00 -2.35
CA THR A 238 -24.01 7.82 -3.53
C THR A 238 -25.47 7.66 -3.90
N PHE A 239 -26.31 8.62 -3.50
CA PHE A 239 -27.73 8.67 -3.86
C PHE A 239 -27.88 9.13 -5.33
N PRO A 240 -28.36 8.29 -6.28
CA PRO A 240 -28.37 8.65 -7.70
C PRO A 240 -29.43 9.69 -8.11
N LEU A 241 -30.54 9.81 -7.37
CA LEU A 241 -31.68 10.65 -7.73
C LEU A 241 -32.22 11.37 -6.49
N ASP A 242 -32.90 12.49 -6.71
CA ASP A 242 -33.74 13.10 -5.68
C ASP A 242 -35.00 12.24 -5.53
N GLY A 243 -35.25 11.62 -4.37
CA GLY A 243 -36.38 10.72 -4.20
C GLY A 243 -36.53 10.19 -2.78
N ASP A 244 -37.52 9.34 -2.56
CA ASP A 244 -37.67 8.65 -1.28
C ASP A 244 -36.71 7.47 -1.20
N TYR A 245 -36.10 7.30 -0.03
CA TYR A 245 -35.29 6.14 0.31
C TYR A 245 -35.80 5.52 1.60
N LEU A 246 -35.84 4.19 1.67
CA LEU A 246 -36.13 3.43 2.88
C LEU A 246 -34.82 2.95 3.49
N PHE A 247 -34.64 3.21 4.77
CA PHE A 247 -33.49 2.81 5.57
C PHE A 247 -33.94 1.72 6.53
N LYS A 248 -33.32 0.55 6.48
CA LYS A 248 -33.62 -0.58 7.38
C LYS A 248 -32.40 -0.93 8.21
N ILE A 249 -32.57 -1.03 9.53
CA ILE A 249 -31.51 -1.32 10.49
C ILE A 249 -31.72 -2.74 11.03
N ARG A 250 -30.66 -3.55 11.03
CA ARG A 250 -30.66 -4.89 11.61
C ARG A 250 -29.71 -4.90 12.80
N LEU A 251 -30.15 -5.46 13.92
CA LEU A 251 -29.37 -5.47 15.17
C LEU A 251 -28.44 -6.69 15.24
N GLU A 252 -27.35 -6.52 15.97
CA GLU A 252 -26.35 -7.57 16.25
C GLU A 252 -27.01 -8.72 17.01
N ARG A 253 -26.66 -9.95 16.62
CA ARG A 253 -27.20 -11.19 17.19
C ARG A 253 -26.10 -12.04 17.81
N GLY A 254 -26.46 -12.76 18.87
CA GLY A 254 -25.62 -13.81 19.45
C GLY A 254 -25.58 -15.05 18.56
N ASP A 255 -24.48 -15.78 18.66
CA ASP A 255 -24.17 -16.97 17.86
C ASP A 255 -25.09 -18.16 18.18
N VAL A 256 -25.78 -18.12 19.33
CA VAL A 256 -26.73 -19.14 19.80
C VAL A 256 -28.15 -18.58 19.76
N GLY A 257 -29.06 -19.26 19.05
CA GLY A 257 -30.50 -18.95 19.05
C GLY A 257 -30.92 -17.70 18.27
N GLY A 258 -29.99 -17.00 17.61
CA GLY A 258 -30.28 -15.84 16.74
C GLY A 258 -30.86 -14.63 17.48
N THR A 259 -30.68 -14.56 18.80
CA THR A 259 -31.21 -13.50 19.66
C THR A 259 -30.40 -12.21 19.53
N ILE A 260 -31.09 -11.08 19.52
CA ILE A 260 -30.52 -9.74 19.49
C ILE A 260 -29.76 -9.48 20.79
N ARG A 261 -28.51 -8.99 20.67
CA ARG A 261 -27.66 -8.63 21.82
C ARG A 261 -28.16 -7.37 22.51
N GLY A 262 -27.83 -7.21 23.80
CA GLY A 262 -28.14 -6.00 24.57
C GLY A 262 -29.30 -6.11 25.58
N ASN A 263 -29.82 -7.30 25.86
CA ASN A 263 -31.05 -7.52 26.66
C ASN A 263 -32.22 -6.64 26.16
N ILE A 264 -32.55 -6.79 24.88
CA ILE A 264 -33.51 -5.91 24.18
C ILE A 264 -34.93 -6.03 24.75
N ALA A 265 -35.31 -7.19 25.31
CA ALA A 265 -36.62 -7.35 25.95
C ALA A 265 -36.85 -6.41 27.14
N GLU A 266 -35.82 -6.13 27.95
CA GLU A 266 -35.94 -5.31 29.17
C GLU A 266 -35.44 -3.87 29.02
N ARG A 267 -34.53 -3.61 28.08
CA ARG A 267 -33.86 -2.32 27.96
C ARG A 267 -34.33 -1.55 26.73
N VAL A 268 -34.77 -0.31 26.93
CA VAL A 268 -35.10 0.63 25.84
C VAL A 268 -33.81 1.21 25.25
N TYR A 269 -33.66 1.15 23.94
CA TYR A 269 -32.58 1.76 23.17
C TYR A 269 -33.09 2.82 22.20
N HIS A 270 -32.34 3.90 22.02
CA HIS A 270 -32.58 4.94 21.03
C HIS A 270 -31.48 4.96 19.98
N ILE A 271 -31.87 4.72 18.73
CA ILE A 271 -30.99 4.73 17.56
C ILE A 271 -31.26 6.01 16.78
N GLU A 272 -30.22 6.81 16.56
CA GLU A 272 -30.33 7.99 15.69
C GLU A 272 -29.82 7.67 14.29
N LEU A 273 -30.69 7.83 13.29
CA LEU A 273 -30.34 7.77 11.88
C LEU A 273 -30.05 9.19 11.39
N ARG A 274 -28.86 9.39 10.80
CA ARG A 274 -28.34 10.72 10.45
C ARG A 274 -27.79 10.72 9.03
N ILE A 275 -27.95 11.84 8.33
CA ILE A 275 -27.38 12.08 7.00
C ILE A 275 -26.60 13.40 7.04
N ASP A 276 -25.34 13.39 6.61
CA ASP A 276 -24.40 14.51 6.71
C ASP A 276 -24.38 15.12 8.13
N HIS A 277 -24.41 14.25 9.15
CA HIS A 277 -24.56 14.54 10.58
C HIS A 277 -25.89 15.19 11.02
N ALA A 278 -26.79 15.59 10.11
CA ALA A 278 -28.14 16.03 10.46
C ALA A 278 -28.98 14.84 10.97
N LEU A 279 -29.72 15.03 12.07
CA LEU A 279 -30.64 14.01 12.58
C LEU A 279 -31.84 13.90 11.64
N MET A 280 -32.05 12.72 11.05
CA MET A 280 -33.21 12.44 10.21
C MET A 280 -34.34 11.85 11.03
N GLU A 281 -34.04 10.87 11.89
CA GLU A 281 -35.05 10.15 12.67
C GLU A 281 -34.44 9.56 13.95
N ARG A 282 -35.24 9.42 15.02
CA ARG A 282 -34.84 8.72 16.26
C ARG A 282 -35.76 7.53 16.50
N LEU A 283 -35.23 6.35 16.21
CA LEU A 283 -35.91 5.08 16.41
C LEU A 283 -35.78 4.61 17.87
N THR A 284 -36.82 3.95 18.36
CA THR A 284 -36.85 3.33 19.70
C THR A 284 -37.12 1.84 19.56
N VAL A 285 -36.38 1.02 20.30
CA VAL A 285 -36.51 -0.44 20.29
C VAL A 285 -36.19 -1.01 21.67
N GLY A 286 -36.90 -2.06 22.07
CA GLY A 286 -36.71 -2.74 23.34
C GLY A 286 -37.51 -2.17 24.52
N GLY A 287 -37.49 -2.89 25.64
CA GLY A 287 -38.18 -2.55 26.89
C GLY A 287 -39.63 -3.04 27.02
N GLU A 288 -40.15 -3.80 26.05
CA GLU A 288 -41.54 -4.30 26.09
C GLU A 288 -41.86 -5.26 27.27
N PHE A 289 -40.82 -5.86 27.86
CA PHE A 289 -40.94 -6.88 28.91
C PHE A 289 -40.11 -6.51 30.16
N GLU A 290 -39.93 -5.21 30.43
CA GLU A 290 -39.21 -4.72 31.62
C GLU A 290 -39.72 -5.40 32.91
N GLY A 291 -38.80 -6.06 33.63
CA GLY A 291 -39.10 -6.77 34.88
C GLY A 291 -39.89 -8.08 34.73
N GLN A 292 -40.09 -8.58 33.50
CA GLN A 292 -40.82 -9.82 33.23
C GLN A 292 -39.91 -11.00 32.86
N VAL A 293 -38.62 -10.77 32.57
CA VAL A 293 -37.66 -11.85 32.29
C VAL A 293 -37.28 -12.54 33.61
N LYS A 294 -37.76 -13.77 33.81
CA LYS A 294 -37.46 -14.54 35.04
C LYS A 294 -36.16 -15.33 34.96
N TYR A 295 -35.74 -15.66 33.74
CA TYR A 295 -34.49 -16.33 33.44
C TYR A 295 -34.00 -15.91 32.07
N THR A 296 -32.71 -15.60 31.96
CA THR A 296 -32.09 -15.15 30.72
C THR A 296 -31.91 -16.35 29.78
N LEU A 297 -32.54 -16.32 28.60
CA LEU A 297 -32.35 -17.32 27.53
C LEU A 297 -30.94 -17.26 26.89
N THR A 298 -30.10 -16.33 27.35
CA THR A 298 -28.71 -16.14 26.91
C THR A 298 -27.78 -17.18 27.55
N GLY A 299 -27.68 -18.37 26.94
CA GLY A 299 -26.65 -19.35 27.35
C GLY A 299 -26.85 -20.78 26.84
N GLY A 300 -28.05 -21.16 26.43
CA GLY A 300 -28.32 -22.49 25.88
C GLY A 300 -29.71 -22.58 25.27
N GLY A 301 -29.84 -23.25 24.13
CA GLY A 301 -31.05 -23.32 23.31
C GLY A 301 -32.21 -24.14 23.90
N ILE A 302 -32.52 -23.95 25.18
CA ILE A 302 -33.72 -24.49 25.80
C ILE A 302 -34.88 -23.57 25.38
N ALA A 303 -35.73 -24.06 24.49
CA ALA A 303 -36.99 -23.39 24.18
C ALA A 303 -37.80 -23.24 25.49
N PRO A 304 -38.48 -22.09 25.72
CA PRO A 304 -39.41 -21.97 26.84
C PRO A 304 -40.42 -23.13 26.83
N PRO A 305 -40.83 -23.68 27.99
CA PRO A 305 -41.89 -24.67 28.07
C PRO A 305 -43.15 -24.22 27.31
N ASP A 306 -43.90 -25.17 26.74
CA ASP A 306 -45.11 -24.90 25.96
C ASP A 306 -46.19 -24.13 26.76
N ASP A 307 -46.14 -24.20 28.09
CA ASP A 307 -47.00 -23.48 29.02
C ASP A 307 -46.46 -22.10 29.47
N ASP A 308 -45.19 -21.77 29.26
CA ASP A 308 -44.64 -20.42 29.53
C ASP A 308 -44.78 -19.48 28.32
N LEU A 309 -46.02 -19.09 28.04
CA LEU A 309 -46.38 -18.16 26.97
C LEU A 309 -45.70 -16.79 27.08
N VAL A 310 -45.25 -16.38 28.27
CA VAL A 310 -44.54 -15.11 28.47
C VAL A 310 -43.12 -15.21 27.94
N HIS A 311 -42.39 -16.26 28.32
CA HIS A 311 -41.03 -16.47 27.81
C HIS A 311 -41.02 -16.86 26.33
N GLN A 312 -42.06 -17.51 25.79
CA GLN A 312 -42.22 -17.67 24.34
C GLN A 312 -42.32 -16.33 23.60
N ARG A 313 -43.11 -15.37 24.12
CA ARG A 313 -43.21 -14.02 23.56
C ARG A 313 -41.89 -13.25 23.67
N ILE A 314 -41.20 -13.36 24.80
CA ILE A 314 -39.86 -12.76 25.01
C ILE A 314 -38.83 -13.38 24.03
N ALA A 315 -38.86 -14.70 23.82
CA ALA A 315 -37.96 -15.39 22.88
C ALA A 315 -38.17 -14.91 21.43
N LEU A 316 -39.44 -14.81 21.00
CA LEU A 316 -39.79 -14.27 19.68
C LEU A 316 -39.35 -12.81 19.57
N TYR A 317 -39.67 -11.97 20.55
CA TYR A 317 -39.30 -10.55 20.57
C TYR A 317 -37.78 -10.35 20.46
N ASN A 318 -37.00 -11.12 21.23
CA ASN A 318 -35.54 -11.10 21.14
C ASN A 318 -34.99 -11.52 19.77
N GLN A 319 -35.78 -12.16 18.90
CA GLN A 319 -35.39 -12.45 17.51
C GLN A 319 -35.94 -11.42 16.51
N THR A 320 -37.06 -10.75 16.81
CA THR A 320 -37.84 -9.94 15.85
C THR A 320 -37.94 -8.45 16.17
N ALA A 321 -37.43 -7.96 17.31
CA ALA A 321 -37.55 -6.54 17.71
C ALA A 321 -36.96 -5.52 16.70
N ASP A 322 -36.13 -5.97 15.76
CA ASP A 322 -35.56 -5.17 14.68
C ASP A 322 -36.26 -5.33 13.32
N GLN A 323 -37.43 -5.97 13.26
CA GLN A 323 -38.20 -6.11 12.02
C GLN A 323 -38.76 -4.76 11.55
N ASP A 324 -39.26 -3.95 12.49
CA ASP A 324 -39.90 -2.65 12.25
C ASP A 324 -38.94 -1.46 12.37
N LEU A 325 -37.62 -1.71 12.48
CA LEU A 325 -36.58 -0.68 12.41
C LEU A 325 -36.34 -0.25 10.95
N GLU A 326 -37.41 0.25 10.32
CA GLU A 326 -37.39 0.79 8.95
C GLU A 326 -38.11 2.14 8.85
N VAL A 327 -37.49 3.09 8.15
CA VAL A 327 -38.02 4.45 7.97
C VAL A 327 -37.79 4.94 6.55
N ARG A 328 -38.73 5.74 6.04
CA ARG A 328 -38.71 6.25 4.67
C ARG A 328 -38.91 7.75 4.64
N PHE A 329 -38.00 8.47 3.97
CA PHE A 329 -38.06 9.91 3.79
C PHE A 329 -37.35 10.34 2.50
N PRO A 330 -37.65 11.55 1.97
CA PRO A 330 -36.97 12.08 0.79
C PRO A 330 -35.52 12.45 1.09
N VAL A 331 -34.61 12.07 0.19
CA VAL A 331 -33.18 12.39 0.23
C VAL A 331 -32.76 13.08 -1.06
N LYS A 332 -31.81 14.02 -0.95
CA LYS A 332 -31.19 14.69 -2.10
C LYS A 332 -30.02 13.89 -2.64
N ALA A 333 -29.90 13.84 -3.96
CA ALA A 333 -28.84 13.11 -4.66
C ALA A 333 -27.42 13.57 -4.27
N GLY A 334 -26.45 12.76 -4.68
CA GLY A 334 -25.02 12.93 -4.42
C GLY A 334 -24.49 11.98 -3.34
N THR A 335 -23.18 12.03 -3.14
CA THR A 335 -22.51 11.26 -2.07
C THR A 335 -22.76 11.91 -0.72
N ARG A 336 -23.41 11.18 0.19
CA ARG A 336 -23.75 11.61 1.56
C ARG A 336 -23.10 10.67 2.58
N LEU A 337 -22.82 11.19 3.77
CA LEU A 337 -22.48 10.33 4.92
C LEU A 337 -23.77 9.91 5.62
N VAL A 338 -24.10 8.62 5.58
CA VAL A 338 -25.23 8.04 6.32
C VAL A 338 -24.70 7.32 7.55
N SER A 339 -25.30 7.54 8.71
CA SER A 339 -24.91 6.85 9.94
C SER A 339 -26.11 6.48 10.81
N ALA A 340 -25.97 5.35 11.51
CA ALA A 340 -26.90 4.88 12.53
C ALA A 340 -26.12 4.46 13.77
N ALA A 341 -26.46 4.97 14.95
CA ALA A 341 -25.81 4.62 16.21
C ALA A 341 -26.73 4.83 17.43
N PHE A 342 -26.42 4.16 18.54
CA PHE A 342 -27.16 4.29 19.79
C PHE A 342 -26.76 5.55 20.57
N THR A 343 -27.69 6.16 21.30
CA THR A 343 -27.47 7.48 21.96
C THR A 343 -27.92 7.59 23.42
N ASN A 344 -28.72 6.64 23.93
CA ASN A 344 -29.31 6.73 25.27
C ASN A 344 -28.63 5.87 26.34
N VAL A 345 -27.52 5.22 26.00
CA VAL A 345 -26.73 4.38 26.89
C VAL A 345 -25.27 4.79 26.76
N ALA A 346 -24.65 5.16 27.89
CA ALA A 346 -23.25 5.58 27.90
C ALA A 346 -22.32 4.46 27.39
N PRO A 347 -21.25 4.79 26.64
CA PRO A 347 -20.15 3.86 26.38
C PRO A 347 -19.60 3.28 27.69
N SER A 348 -19.37 1.97 27.73
CA SER A 348 -18.76 1.30 28.89
C SER A 348 -17.51 0.54 28.46
N ALA A 349 -16.43 0.71 29.22
CA ALA A 349 -15.19 -0.06 29.01
C ALA A 349 -15.23 -1.46 29.65
N SER A 350 -16.29 -1.81 30.37
CA SER A 350 -16.42 -3.11 31.05
C SER A 350 -16.52 -4.25 30.03
N GLN A 351 -15.57 -5.19 30.05
CA GLN A 351 -15.66 -6.40 29.23
C GLN A 351 -16.98 -7.13 29.50
N GLY A 352 -17.77 -7.31 28.44
CA GLY A 352 -19.15 -7.78 28.52
C GLY A 352 -19.24 -9.24 28.95
N VAL A 353 -19.54 -9.46 30.23
CA VAL A 353 -20.01 -10.74 30.77
C VAL A 353 -21.33 -10.48 31.50
N GLY A 354 -22.38 -11.21 31.13
CA GLY A 354 -23.73 -11.04 31.70
C GLY A 354 -24.48 -9.78 31.20
N ASP A 355 -25.37 -9.26 32.05
CA ASP A 355 -26.39 -8.25 31.71
C ASP A 355 -25.84 -6.86 31.31
N ASN A 356 -24.53 -6.67 31.39
CA ASN A 356 -23.84 -5.43 31.00
C ASN A 356 -23.56 -5.32 29.48
N MET A 357 -23.81 -6.38 28.70
CA MET A 357 -23.65 -6.31 27.24
C MET A 357 -24.66 -5.32 26.63
N VAL A 358 -24.19 -4.41 25.78
CA VAL A 358 -25.05 -3.42 25.09
C VAL A 358 -25.54 -3.93 23.73
N ALA A 359 -26.53 -3.26 23.16
CA ALA A 359 -26.99 -3.55 21.80
C ALA A 359 -25.99 -3.05 20.75
N GLY A 360 -25.87 -3.79 19.64
CA GLY A 360 -25.05 -3.44 18.49
C GLY A 360 -25.86 -3.40 17.19
N ILE A 361 -25.35 -2.76 16.14
CA ILE A 361 -25.95 -2.82 14.80
C ILE A 361 -25.18 -3.86 13.98
N ALA A 362 -25.89 -4.74 13.26
CA ALA A 362 -25.28 -5.69 12.33
C ALA A 362 -25.16 -5.10 10.92
N SER A 363 -26.21 -4.41 10.45
CA SER A 363 -26.22 -3.78 9.13
C SER A 363 -27.21 -2.63 9.00
N LEU A 364 -26.91 -1.72 8.08
CA LEU A 364 -27.80 -0.70 7.55
C LEU A 364 -28.04 -1.00 6.07
N GLU A 365 -29.30 -1.10 5.69
CA GLU A 365 -29.72 -1.24 4.30
C GLU A 365 -30.34 0.07 3.83
N ILE A 366 -29.98 0.49 2.61
CA ILE A 366 -30.57 1.64 1.91
C ILE A 366 -31.28 1.12 0.67
N HIS A 367 -32.59 1.33 0.62
CA HIS A 367 -33.51 0.87 -0.42
C HIS A 367 -34.03 2.08 -1.21
N GLY A 368 -33.87 2.09 -2.53
CA GLY A 368 -34.37 3.17 -3.39
C GLY A 368 -33.47 3.43 -4.61
N PRO A 369 -33.70 4.53 -5.37
CA PRO A 369 -34.71 5.57 -5.16
C PRO A 369 -36.13 5.12 -5.49
N TYR A 370 -37.12 5.55 -4.70
CA TYR A 370 -38.54 5.50 -5.05
C TYR A 370 -39.03 6.90 -5.45
N GLY A 371 -39.81 7.00 -6.54
CA GLY A 371 -40.30 8.30 -7.04
C GLY A 371 -39.18 9.25 -7.51
N GLY A 372 -38.04 8.70 -7.93
CA GLY A 372 -36.82 9.44 -8.23
C GLY A 372 -36.96 10.49 -9.34
N LYS A 373 -36.27 11.61 -9.16
CA LYS A 373 -36.17 12.75 -10.08
C LYS A 373 -34.71 13.04 -10.35
N VAL A 374 -34.40 13.42 -11.60
CA VAL A 374 -33.05 13.88 -11.98
C VAL A 374 -32.68 15.09 -11.10
N PRO A 375 -31.54 15.06 -10.38
CA PRO A 375 -31.17 16.14 -9.49
C PRO A 375 -30.69 17.37 -10.27
N ALA A 376 -31.01 18.56 -9.79
CA ALA A 376 -30.56 19.80 -10.45
C ALA A 376 -29.02 19.93 -10.43
N ALA A 377 -28.41 19.68 -9.27
CA ALA A 377 -26.97 19.73 -9.07
C ALA A 377 -26.50 18.62 -8.11
N THR A 378 -25.34 18.05 -8.43
CA THR A 378 -24.49 17.22 -7.57
C THR A 378 -23.05 17.56 -7.93
N SER A 379 -22.07 17.30 -7.06
CA SER A 379 -20.65 17.56 -7.37
C SER A 379 -20.18 16.88 -8.68
N SER A 380 -20.77 15.72 -9.00
CA SER A 380 -20.52 15.02 -10.25
C SER A 380 -21.12 15.72 -11.47
N ARG A 381 -22.38 16.16 -11.39
CA ARG A 381 -23.02 16.97 -12.45
C ARG A 381 -22.31 18.31 -12.65
N GLU A 382 -21.75 18.91 -11.59
CA GLU A 382 -20.95 20.12 -11.67
C GLU A 382 -19.61 19.90 -12.39
N ARG A 383 -18.97 18.73 -12.23
CA ARG A 383 -17.77 18.36 -13.01
C ARG A 383 -18.07 17.96 -14.46
N ILE A 384 -19.24 17.39 -14.74
CA ILE A 384 -19.63 16.95 -16.09
C ILE A 384 -20.15 18.12 -16.92
N PHE A 385 -21.18 18.83 -16.43
CA PHE A 385 -21.92 19.82 -17.20
C PHE A 385 -21.25 21.22 -17.14
N VAL A 386 -20.02 21.28 -17.62
CA VAL A 386 -19.22 22.52 -17.82
C VAL A 386 -19.86 23.47 -18.84
N CYS A 387 -20.78 22.95 -19.66
CA CYS A 387 -21.68 23.70 -20.52
C CYS A 387 -23.12 23.22 -20.27
N ARG A 388 -24.11 24.10 -20.47
CA ARG A 388 -25.54 23.75 -20.55
C ARG A 388 -26.17 24.46 -21.76
N PRO A 389 -26.88 23.75 -22.65
CA PRO A 389 -27.51 24.36 -23.83
C PRO A 389 -28.70 25.25 -23.42
N SER A 390 -28.97 26.31 -24.17
CA SER A 390 -30.18 27.14 -23.96
C SER A 390 -31.29 26.73 -24.92
N ASP A 391 -30.93 26.43 -26.17
CA ASP A 391 -31.82 25.94 -27.22
C ASP A 391 -31.36 24.59 -27.79
N PRO A 392 -32.23 23.80 -28.46
CA PRO A 392 -31.86 22.51 -29.06
C PRO A 392 -30.68 22.57 -30.06
N GLN A 393 -30.47 23.72 -30.70
CA GLN A 393 -29.35 23.95 -31.61
C GLN A 393 -27.98 24.05 -30.89
N ASP A 394 -27.97 24.39 -29.59
CA ASP A 394 -26.76 24.52 -28.78
C ASP A 394 -26.31 23.15 -28.23
N GLU A 395 -27.18 22.14 -28.25
CA GLU A 395 -26.93 20.84 -27.64
C GLU A 395 -25.66 20.17 -28.17
N GLU A 396 -25.48 20.05 -29.49
CA GLU A 396 -24.30 19.37 -30.05
C GLU A 396 -22.98 20.14 -29.77
N PRO A 397 -22.87 21.47 -29.99
CA PRO A 397 -21.71 22.25 -29.55
C PRO A 397 -21.40 22.12 -28.05
N CYS A 398 -22.44 22.09 -27.22
CA CYS A 398 -22.32 21.99 -25.77
C CYS A 398 -21.87 20.60 -25.32
N ALA A 399 -22.42 19.55 -25.91
CA ALA A 399 -21.99 18.16 -25.72
C ALA A 399 -20.53 17.98 -26.17
N ARG A 400 -20.11 18.53 -27.31
CA ARG A 400 -18.71 18.49 -27.76
C ARG A 400 -17.77 19.16 -26.75
N THR A 401 -18.20 20.25 -26.12
CA THR A 401 -17.43 20.93 -25.05
C THR A 401 -17.28 20.07 -23.80
N ILE A 402 -18.37 19.43 -23.34
CA ILE A 402 -18.36 18.50 -22.21
C ILE A 402 -17.47 17.29 -22.50
N VAL A 403 -17.71 16.61 -23.62
CA VAL A 403 -17.00 15.38 -24.00
C VAL A 403 -15.51 15.64 -24.20
N SER A 404 -15.12 16.75 -24.83
CA SER A 404 -13.70 17.10 -25.01
C SER A 404 -12.98 17.43 -23.70
N THR A 405 -13.65 18.11 -22.76
CA THR A 405 -13.10 18.41 -21.43
C THR A 405 -12.88 17.13 -20.62
N LEU A 406 -13.88 16.23 -20.61
CA LEU A 406 -13.78 14.93 -19.95
C LEU A 406 -12.71 14.04 -20.61
N ALA A 407 -12.69 13.96 -21.95
CA ALA A 407 -11.74 13.12 -22.69
C ALA A 407 -10.29 13.61 -22.56
N ARG A 408 -10.04 14.93 -22.48
CA ARG A 408 -8.69 15.48 -22.20
C ARG A 408 -8.11 14.90 -20.90
N ARG A 409 -8.89 14.92 -19.83
CA ARG A 409 -8.51 14.41 -18.50
C ARG A 409 -8.44 12.89 -18.46
N ALA A 410 -9.45 12.23 -19.02
CA ALA A 410 -9.57 10.77 -19.03
C ALA A 410 -8.46 10.10 -19.86
N TYR A 411 -8.14 10.63 -21.03
CA TYR A 411 -7.10 10.09 -21.93
C TYR A 411 -5.73 10.71 -21.66
N ARG A 412 -5.64 11.70 -20.76
CA ARG A 412 -4.40 12.24 -20.17
C ARG A 412 -3.51 12.96 -21.21
N ARG A 413 -4.15 13.53 -22.23
CA ARG A 413 -3.51 14.25 -23.34
C ARG A 413 -4.49 15.21 -24.03
N PRO A 414 -4.01 16.15 -24.86
CA PRO A 414 -4.86 16.83 -25.83
C PRO A 414 -5.67 15.83 -26.69
N VAL A 415 -6.95 16.15 -26.92
CA VAL A 415 -7.88 15.34 -27.72
C VAL A 415 -7.90 15.81 -29.16
N THR A 416 -8.15 14.88 -30.07
CA THR A 416 -8.26 15.09 -31.51
C THR A 416 -9.70 14.81 -31.97
N ASP A 417 -10.08 15.22 -33.18
CA ASP A 417 -11.40 14.88 -33.73
C ASP A 417 -11.60 13.36 -33.89
N ALA A 418 -10.53 12.58 -34.05
CA ALA A 418 -10.60 11.11 -34.06
C ALA A 418 -10.93 10.52 -32.67
N ASP A 419 -10.58 11.20 -31.58
CA ASP A 419 -11.00 10.82 -30.22
C ASP A 419 -12.46 11.18 -29.94
N LEU A 420 -12.91 12.31 -30.48
CA LEU A 420 -14.24 12.86 -30.21
C LEU A 420 -15.33 12.26 -31.10
N GLY A 421 -15.04 11.93 -32.36
CA GLY A 421 -16.02 11.42 -33.33
C GLY A 421 -16.84 10.24 -32.78
N PRO A 422 -16.21 9.12 -32.38
CA PRO A 422 -16.92 7.95 -31.84
C PRO A 422 -17.72 8.25 -30.55
N LEU A 423 -17.22 9.16 -29.71
CA LEU A 423 -17.94 9.58 -28.51
C LEU A 423 -19.18 10.43 -28.85
N MET A 424 -19.09 11.28 -29.87
CA MET A 424 -20.19 12.12 -30.35
C MET A 424 -21.24 11.33 -31.14
N GLU A 425 -20.86 10.26 -31.83
CA GLU A 425 -21.80 9.29 -32.42
C GLU A 425 -22.63 8.60 -31.33
N ILE A 426 -21.97 8.15 -30.25
CA ILE A 426 -22.65 7.50 -29.12
C ILE A 426 -23.51 8.52 -28.33
N TYR A 427 -23.06 9.77 -28.21
CA TYR A 427 -23.90 10.89 -27.73
C TYR A 427 -25.18 11.01 -28.57
N ALA A 428 -25.07 11.05 -29.90
CA ALA A 428 -26.21 11.21 -30.80
C ALA A 428 -27.21 10.05 -30.68
N ILE A 429 -26.74 8.82 -30.54
CA ILE A 429 -27.57 7.63 -30.28
C ILE A 429 -28.32 7.78 -28.95
N GLY A 430 -27.62 8.13 -27.87
CA GLY A 430 -28.24 8.35 -26.55
C GLY A 430 -29.24 9.51 -26.56
N ARG A 431 -28.92 10.58 -27.30
CA ARG A 431 -29.77 11.76 -27.46
C ARG A 431 -31.05 11.49 -28.23
N ALA A 432 -30.98 10.63 -29.25
CA ALA A 432 -32.15 10.19 -30.02
C ALA A 432 -33.05 9.23 -29.23
N ALA A 433 -32.49 8.45 -28.30
CA ALA A 433 -33.22 7.55 -27.42
C ALA A 433 -33.86 8.25 -26.20
N GLY A 434 -33.45 9.49 -25.88
CA GLY A 434 -33.91 10.24 -24.71
C GLY A 434 -33.71 11.76 -24.87
N ASP A 435 -32.88 12.33 -24.01
CA ASP A 435 -32.60 13.76 -23.92
C ASP A 435 -31.10 14.08 -23.98
N PHE A 436 -30.75 15.37 -23.85
CA PHE A 436 -29.37 15.86 -23.80
C PHE A 436 -28.50 15.10 -22.78
N GLU A 437 -29.01 14.93 -21.56
CA GLU A 437 -28.27 14.29 -20.48
C GLU A 437 -28.12 12.78 -20.69
N THR A 438 -29.11 12.13 -21.31
CA THR A 438 -29.03 10.74 -21.76
C THR A 438 -27.93 10.57 -22.81
N GLY A 439 -27.83 11.49 -23.77
CA GLY A 439 -26.70 11.54 -24.72
C GLY A 439 -25.35 11.65 -24.01
N VAL A 440 -25.21 12.61 -23.08
CA VAL A 440 -23.98 12.80 -22.29
C VAL A 440 -23.64 11.56 -21.46
N ALA A 441 -24.62 10.90 -20.85
CA ALA A 441 -24.42 9.67 -20.09
C ALA A 441 -23.89 8.51 -20.96
N ARG A 442 -24.37 8.37 -22.21
CA ARG A 442 -23.87 7.36 -23.15
C ARG A 442 -22.47 7.68 -23.67
N ALA A 443 -22.15 8.94 -23.95
CA ALA A 443 -20.79 9.33 -24.29
C ALA A 443 -19.80 9.11 -23.13
N LEU A 444 -20.23 9.35 -21.88
CA LEU A 444 -19.44 9.07 -20.68
C LEU A 444 -19.23 7.57 -20.45
N GLU A 445 -20.26 6.74 -20.67
CA GLU A 445 -20.18 5.27 -20.65
C GLU A 445 -19.13 4.76 -21.66
N ALA A 446 -19.14 5.29 -22.89
CA ALA A 446 -18.14 4.96 -23.90
C ALA A 446 -16.73 5.41 -23.49
N LEU A 447 -16.57 6.66 -23.07
CA LEU A 447 -15.29 7.22 -22.63
C LEU A 447 -14.64 6.40 -21.50
N LEU A 448 -15.43 5.96 -20.51
CA LEU A 448 -14.96 5.16 -19.37
C LEU A 448 -14.67 3.68 -19.71
N SER A 449 -15.03 3.22 -20.90
CA SER A 449 -14.75 1.86 -21.39
C SER A 449 -13.73 1.83 -22.54
N MET A 450 -13.36 2.98 -23.11
CA MET A 450 -12.37 3.03 -24.20
C MET A 450 -10.95 2.66 -23.74
N PRO A 451 -10.14 2.00 -24.60
CA PRO A 451 -8.74 1.70 -24.31
C PRO A 451 -7.92 2.93 -23.92
N ALA A 452 -8.22 4.11 -24.46
CA ALA A 452 -7.53 5.35 -24.11
C ALA A 452 -7.74 5.79 -22.65
N PHE A 453 -8.84 5.39 -22.00
CA PHE A 453 -9.04 5.57 -20.55
C PHE A 453 -8.49 4.40 -19.74
N LEU A 454 -8.74 3.16 -20.17
CA LEU A 454 -8.34 1.95 -19.44
C LEU A 454 -6.83 1.68 -19.47
N MET A 455 -6.11 2.13 -20.51
CA MET A 455 -4.69 1.86 -20.71
C MET A 455 -3.82 3.12 -20.52
N ARG A 456 -2.67 2.94 -19.87
CA ARG A 456 -1.52 3.84 -19.93
C ARG A 456 -0.63 3.41 -21.10
N ALA A 457 -1.03 3.79 -22.31
CA ALA A 457 -0.24 3.52 -23.51
C ALA A 457 1.01 4.41 -23.53
N GLU A 458 2.16 3.79 -23.79
CA GLU A 458 3.44 4.47 -24.02
C GLU A 458 4.00 3.97 -25.35
N ALA A 459 4.21 4.88 -26.32
CA ALA A 459 4.51 4.53 -27.70
C ALA A 459 6.02 4.53 -27.98
N ASP A 460 6.50 3.53 -28.73
CA ASP A 460 7.86 3.58 -29.28
C ASP A 460 7.91 4.61 -30.43
N PRO A 461 8.98 5.42 -30.59
CA PRO A 461 9.09 6.37 -31.69
C PRO A 461 9.03 5.66 -33.04
N ALA A 462 8.30 6.25 -33.99
CA ALA A 462 8.24 5.74 -35.35
C ALA A 462 9.64 5.59 -35.96
N ASP A 463 9.86 4.48 -36.67
CA ASP A 463 11.09 4.14 -37.39
C ASP A 463 12.38 4.05 -36.54
N ALA A 464 12.28 4.08 -35.21
CA ALA A 464 13.43 3.88 -34.33
C ALA A 464 13.89 2.41 -34.33
N PRO A 465 15.21 2.13 -34.48
CA PRO A 465 15.73 0.76 -34.39
C PRO A 465 15.46 0.12 -33.02
N ALA A 466 15.30 -1.21 -33.02
CA ALA A 466 15.30 -2.01 -31.80
C ALA A 466 16.53 -1.70 -30.92
N GLY A 467 16.33 -1.66 -29.59
CA GLY A 467 17.39 -1.31 -28.65
C GLY A 467 17.67 0.20 -28.53
N THR A 468 17.04 1.06 -29.34
CA THR A 468 17.17 2.52 -29.20
C THR A 468 16.58 2.98 -27.88
N ILE A 469 17.35 3.75 -27.11
CA ILE A 469 16.90 4.36 -25.85
C ILE A 469 16.38 5.77 -26.15
N TYR A 470 15.19 6.08 -25.64
CA TYR A 470 14.55 7.39 -25.81
C TYR A 470 13.95 7.88 -24.49
N ARG A 471 13.88 9.20 -24.32
CA ARG A 471 13.11 9.82 -23.24
C ARG A 471 11.62 9.75 -23.60
N ILE A 472 10.78 9.35 -22.66
CA ILE A 472 9.33 9.40 -22.85
C ILE A 472 8.86 10.84 -23.01
N SER A 473 7.71 11.04 -23.66
CA SER A 473 7.09 12.36 -23.76
C SER A 473 6.67 12.89 -22.39
N ASP A 474 6.59 14.22 -22.26
CA ASP A 474 6.12 14.87 -21.04
C ASP A 474 4.69 14.40 -20.64
N LEU A 475 3.84 14.02 -21.60
CA LEU A 475 2.49 13.47 -21.34
C LEU A 475 2.52 12.05 -20.73
N GLU A 476 3.42 11.20 -21.21
CA GLU A 476 3.68 9.89 -20.61
C GLU A 476 4.29 10.04 -19.22
N LEU A 477 5.22 11.00 -19.03
CA LEU A 477 5.81 11.31 -17.73
C LEU A 477 4.77 11.83 -16.72
N ALA A 478 3.87 12.74 -17.12
CA ALA A 478 2.73 13.16 -16.30
C ALA A 478 1.83 11.98 -15.90
N SER A 479 1.60 11.06 -16.83
CA SER A 479 0.81 9.85 -16.58
C SER A 479 1.51 8.88 -15.62
N ARG A 480 2.85 8.72 -15.72
CA ARG A 480 3.66 7.97 -14.74
C ARG A 480 3.61 8.60 -13.35
N LEU A 481 3.82 9.92 -13.26
CA LEU A 481 3.77 10.68 -12.01
C LEU A 481 2.43 10.53 -11.28
N ALA A 482 1.30 10.71 -11.98
CA ALA A 482 -0.02 10.61 -11.37
C ALA A 482 -0.39 9.18 -10.97
N ALA A 483 0.02 8.18 -11.76
CA ALA A 483 -0.20 6.77 -11.45
C ALA A 483 0.65 6.28 -10.26
N PHE A 484 1.85 6.85 -10.08
CA PHE A 484 2.71 6.59 -8.91
C PHE A 484 2.21 7.36 -7.67
N LEU A 485 2.15 8.68 -7.74
CA LEU A 485 1.96 9.55 -6.56
C LEU A 485 0.51 9.79 -6.16
N TRP A 486 -0.49 9.52 -7.00
CA TRP A 486 -1.91 9.67 -6.66
C TRP A 486 -2.75 8.41 -6.95
N LYS A 487 -2.13 7.35 -7.46
CA LYS A 487 -2.78 6.17 -8.09
C LYS A 487 -3.99 6.59 -8.96
N SER A 488 -3.82 7.59 -9.81
CA SER A 488 -4.92 8.23 -10.55
C SER A 488 -4.43 8.91 -11.85
N ILE A 489 -5.32 9.69 -12.48
CA ILE A 489 -5.01 10.57 -13.61
C ILE A 489 -4.31 11.87 -13.15
N PRO A 490 -3.49 12.51 -14.01
CA PRO A 490 -2.99 13.87 -13.79
C PRO A 490 -4.12 14.88 -13.60
N ASP A 491 -3.83 15.95 -12.86
CA ASP A 491 -4.67 17.16 -12.86
C ASP A 491 -4.27 18.13 -13.97
N GLU A 492 -5.09 19.17 -14.19
CA GLU A 492 -4.85 20.13 -15.28
C GLU A 492 -3.48 20.81 -15.16
N GLU A 493 -3.02 21.16 -13.96
CA GLU A 493 -1.70 21.79 -13.77
C GLU A 493 -0.56 20.91 -14.30
N LEU A 494 -0.58 19.62 -13.99
CA LEU A 494 0.41 18.66 -14.46
C LEU A 494 0.26 18.36 -15.96
N LEU A 495 -0.98 18.24 -16.44
CA LEU A 495 -1.29 17.96 -17.85
C LEU A 495 -0.96 19.16 -18.76
N ASP A 496 -1.11 20.38 -18.28
CA ASP A 496 -0.77 21.62 -18.99
C ASP A 496 0.75 21.83 -19.04
N ALA A 497 1.46 21.60 -17.93
CA ALA A 497 2.93 21.60 -17.93
C ALA A 497 3.49 20.55 -18.89
N ALA A 498 2.87 19.36 -18.94
CA ALA A 498 3.20 18.33 -19.90
C ALA A 498 2.88 18.72 -21.36
N THR A 499 1.72 19.33 -21.60
CA THR A 499 1.31 19.81 -22.93
C THR A 499 2.27 20.88 -23.47
N ARG A 500 2.83 21.73 -22.59
CA ARG A 500 3.85 22.74 -22.95
C ARG A 500 5.27 22.18 -23.04
N GLY A 501 5.49 20.89 -22.71
CA GLY A 501 6.81 20.27 -22.73
C GLY A 501 7.75 20.75 -21.61
N GLU A 502 7.20 21.19 -20.48
CA GLU A 502 7.96 21.77 -19.36
C GLU A 502 8.50 20.72 -18.38
N LEU A 503 7.91 19.52 -18.32
CA LEU A 503 8.33 18.46 -17.37
C LEU A 503 9.70 17.89 -17.69
N ARG A 504 10.24 18.15 -18.88
CA ARG A 504 11.63 17.82 -19.23
C ARG A 504 12.68 18.58 -18.42
N ASP A 505 12.34 19.74 -17.87
CA ASP A 505 13.19 20.55 -16.98
C ASP A 505 13.18 19.94 -15.56
N PRO A 506 14.33 19.51 -15.02
CA PRO A 506 14.42 18.96 -13.66
C PRO A 506 13.82 19.88 -12.58
N ALA A 507 13.95 21.20 -12.71
CA ALA A 507 13.39 22.15 -11.72
C ALA A 507 11.85 22.20 -11.76
N VAL A 508 11.24 21.97 -12.93
CA VAL A 508 9.79 21.84 -13.07
C VAL A 508 9.32 20.48 -12.56
N LEU A 509 10.00 19.41 -12.95
CA LEU A 509 9.71 18.03 -12.53
C LEU A 509 9.76 17.88 -11.00
N ALA A 510 10.82 18.39 -10.37
CA ALA A 510 11.00 18.34 -8.93
C ALA A 510 10.00 19.26 -8.17
N ARG A 511 9.52 20.34 -8.79
CA ARG A 511 8.45 21.18 -8.23
C ARG A 511 7.11 20.45 -8.27
N GLN A 512 6.76 19.85 -9.42
CA GLN A 512 5.53 19.07 -9.56
C GLN A 512 5.51 17.87 -8.60
N THR A 513 6.61 17.11 -8.51
CA THR A 513 6.73 15.97 -7.59
C THR A 513 6.48 16.37 -6.13
N ARG A 514 7.09 17.46 -5.64
CA ARG A 514 6.85 17.96 -4.27
C ARG A 514 5.42 18.44 -4.06
N ARG A 515 4.81 19.13 -5.03
CA ARG A 515 3.38 19.53 -5.00
C ARG A 515 2.48 18.29 -4.86
N MET A 516 2.74 17.25 -5.64
CA MET A 516 1.95 16.02 -5.64
C MET A 516 2.08 15.23 -4.34
N LEU A 517 3.27 15.18 -3.73
CA LEU A 517 3.50 14.57 -2.41
C LEU A 517 2.78 15.31 -1.28
N ALA A 518 2.69 16.64 -1.36
CA ALA A 518 1.98 17.45 -0.36
C ALA A 518 0.45 17.30 -0.45
N ASP A 519 -0.10 17.04 -1.64
CA ASP A 519 -1.54 16.89 -1.88
C ASP A 519 -2.16 15.75 -1.01
N ARG A 520 -3.42 15.95 -0.58
CA ARG A 520 -4.19 14.93 0.16
C ARG A 520 -4.32 13.60 -0.61
N ARG A 521 -4.30 13.62 -1.94
CA ARG A 521 -4.35 12.42 -2.81
C ARG A 521 -3.14 11.51 -2.62
N ALA A 522 -2.02 12.01 -2.08
CA ALA A 522 -0.82 11.21 -1.85
C ALA A 522 -1.06 10.04 -0.85
N VAL A 523 -2.04 10.14 0.06
CA VAL A 523 -2.38 9.03 0.98
C VAL A 523 -2.71 7.73 0.24
N ARG A 524 -3.25 7.85 -0.98
CA ARG A 524 -3.61 6.70 -1.81
C ARG A 524 -2.41 5.83 -2.18
N TRP A 525 -1.26 6.43 -2.53
CA TRP A 525 -0.07 5.64 -2.82
C TRP A 525 0.61 5.17 -1.53
N MET A 526 0.59 6.00 -0.48
CA MET A 526 1.22 5.68 0.80
C MET A 526 0.61 4.41 1.41
N ASN A 527 -0.71 4.38 1.61
CA ASN A 527 -1.40 3.24 2.21
C ASN A 527 -1.33 1.99 1.32
N ASP A 528 -1.44 2.18 0.00
CA ASP A 528 -1.42 1.09 -0.97
C ASP A 528 -0.03 0.43 -1.10
N PHE A 529 1.04 1.24 -1.20
CA PHE A 529 2.41 0.76 -1.19
C PHE A 529 2.72 0.04 0.12
N LEU A 530 2.43 0.69 1.26
CA LEU A 530 2.69 0.16 2.60
C LEU A 530 1.97 -1.16 2.86
N GLY A 531 0.68 -1.22 2.54
CA GLY A 531 -0.16 -2.39 2.78
C GLY A 531 0.25 -3.61 1.95
N GLN A 532 0.90 -3.39 0.81
CA GLN A 532 1.46 -4.45 -0.05
C GLN A 532 2.89 -4.82 0.34
N TRP A 533 3.77 -3.82 0.53
CA TRP A 533 5.17 -4.02 0.91
C TRP A 533 5.30 -4.72 2.27
N LEU A 534 4.58 -4.25 3.29
CA LEU A 534 4.60 -4.84 4.64
C LEU A 534 3.59 -5.99 4.79
N GLN A 535 2.80 -6.26 3.76
CA GLN A 535 1.75 -7.30 3.68
C GLN A 535 0.55 -7.09 4.62
N THR A 536 0.41 -5.94 5.28
CA THR A 536 -0.67 -5.71 6.27
C THR A 536 -2.09 -5.79 5.71
N ARG A 537 -2.29 -5.72 4.39
CA ARG A 537 -3.56 -6.09 3.72
C ARG A 537 -4.04 -7.50 4.07
N ASN A 538 -3.12 -8.43 4.30
CA ASN A 538 -3.45 -9.82 4.64
C ASN A 538 -4.11 -9.96 6.03
N LEU A 539 -4.08 -8.93 6.88
CA LEU A 539 -4.74 -8.98 8.19
C LEU A 539 -6.25 -9.19 8.09
N GLU A 540 -6.90 -8.77 7.00
CA GLU A 540 -8.32 -9.00 6.75
C GLU A 540 -8.68 -10.49 6.68
N THR A 541 -7.75 -11.35 6.26
CA THR A 541 -7.94 -12.80 6.16
C THR A 541 -7.34 -13.59 7.32
N ILE A 542 -6.60 -12.94 8.23
CA ILE A 542 -6.04 -13.55 9.43
C ILE A 542 -7.06 -13.47 10.57
N LEU A 543 -7.46 -14.65 11.05
CA LEU A 543 -8.41 -14.84 12.15
C LEU A 543 -7.73 -15.61 13.28
N PRO A 544 -7.10 -14.93 14.25
CA PRO A 544 -6.54 -15.56 15.44
C PRO A 544 -7.59 -16.32 16.24
N ASP A 545 -7.18 -17.42 16.89
CA ASP A 545 -8.04 -18.23 17.74
C ASP A 545 -8.57 -17.38 18.93
N PRO A 546 -9.89 -17.15 19.05
CA PRO A 546 -10.45 -16.30 20.10
C PRO A 546 -10.27 -16.88 21.51
N LEU A 547 -9.99 -18.18 21.67
CA LEU A 547 -9.68 -18.80 22.96
C LEU A 547 -8.23 -18.53 23.41
N ARG A 548 -7.28 -18.48 22.47
CA ARG A 548 -5.86 -18.20 22.73
C ARG A 548 -5.56 -16.70 22.73
N PHE A 549 -6.27 -15.93 21.91
CA PHE A 549 -6.12 -14.49 21.71
C PHE A 549 -7.42 -13.72 22.00
N PRO A 550 -7.95 -13.80 23.24
CA PRO A 550 -9.19 -13.14 23.61
C PRO A 550 -9.05 -11.62 23.43
N GLY A 551 -10.07 -11.01 22.83
CA GLY A 551 -10.07 -9.59 22.50
C GLY A 551 -9.37 -9.24 21.19
N TYR A 552 -9.03 -10.20 20.32
CA TYR A 552 -8.81 -9.87 18.91
C TYR A 552 -10.15 -9.80 18.16
N ASP A 553 -10.50 -8.59 17.69
CA ASP A 553 -11.74 -8.31 16.98
C ASP A 553 -11.47 -7.40 15.76
N SER A 554 -12.51 -7.13 14.96
CA SER A 554 -12.43 -6.25 13.78
C SER A 554 -11.94 -4.84 14.10
N THR A 555 -12.36 -4.25 15.22
CA THR A 555 -11.97 -2.90 15.63
C THR A 555 -10.50 -2.82 16.03
N LEU A 556 -9.98 -3.89 16.67
CA LEU A 556 -8.55 -4.00 16.94
C LEU A 556 -7.77 -4.16 15.65
N ARG A 557 -8.18 -5.07 14.75
CA ARG A 557 -7.52 -5.28 13.45
C ARG A 557 -7.46 -3.99 12.61
N GLU A 558 -8.59 -3.30 12.48
CA GLU A 558 -8.67 -2.00 11.79
C GLU A 558 -7.76 -0.97 12.46
N GLY A 559 -7.69 -0.96 13.79
CA GLY A 559 -6.79 -0.11 14.55
C GLY A 559 -5.31 -0.39 14.32
N LEU A 560 -4.92 -1.67 14.24
CA LEU A 560 -3.54 -2.11 13.94
C LEU A 560 -3.10 -1.67 12.52
N ILE A 561 -4.00 -1.81 11.54
CA ILE A 561 -3.77 -1.31 10.17
C ILE A 561 -3.61 0.22 10.22
N ARG A 562 -4.56 0.92 10.86
CA ARG A 562 -4.61 2.39 10.85
C ARG A 562 -3.45 3.06 11.60
N GLU A 563 -2.96 2.44 12.68
CA GLU A 563 -1.70 2.83 13.34
C GLU A 563 -0.55 2.91 12.33
N THR A 564 -0.39 1.85 11.55
CA THR A 564 0.75 1.67 10.64
C THR A 564 0.64 2.59 9.43
N GLU A 565 -0.57 2.78 8.90
CA GLU A 565 -0.85 3.79 7.87
C GLU A 565 -0.53 5.21 8.34
N LEU A 566 -1.04 5.64 9.50
CA LEU A 566 -0.83 6.99 10.03
C LEU A 566 0.64 7.23 10.39
N PHE A 567 1.30 6.23 10.94
CA PHE A 567 2.73 6.26 11.19
C PHE A 567 3.52 6.51 9.91
N PHE A 568 3.25 5.75 8.84
CA PHE A 568 3.90 5.93 7.54
C PHE A 568 3.54 7.25 6.86
N GLU A 569 2.27 7.65 6.89
CA GLU A 569 1.81 8.95 6.39
C GLU A 569 2.57 10.09 7.07
N SER A 570 2.80 10.01 8.38
CA SER A 570 3.61 10.99 9.11
C SER A 570 5.08 11.01 8.67
N GLN A 571 5.68 9.85 8.34
CA GLN A 571 7.06 9.80 7.84
C GLN A 571 7.21 10.56 6.52
N VAL A 572 6.32 10.28 5.56
CA VAL A 572 6.36 10.89 4.23
C VAL A 572 5.99 12.37 4.27
N ARG A 573 4.97 12.75 5.06
CA ARG A 573 4.50 14.15 5.16
C ARG A 573 5.44 15.06 5.94
N GLU A 574 6.08 14.57 6.99
CA GLU A 574 7.11 15.31 7.75
C GLU A 574 8.49 15.21 7.08
N ASP A 575 8.58 14.59 5.89
CA ASP A 575 9.78 14.33 5.11
C ASP A 575 10.95 13.77 5.94
N ARG A 576 10.65 12.73 6.72
CA ARG A 576 11.60 12.05 7.62
C ARG A 576 12.57 11.17 6.87
N SER A 577 13.66 10.79 7.54
CA SER A 577 14.54 9.71 7.08
C SER A 577 13.73 8.41 6.96
N VAL A 578 13.98 7.57 5.95
CA VAL A 578 13.40 6.22 5.92
C VAL A 578 13.83 5.37 7.13
N LEU A 579 14.93 5.73 7.79
CA LEU A 579 15.43 5.06 8.97
C LEU A 579 14.58 5.34 10.23
N ASP A 580 13.75 6.40 10.22
CA ASP A 580 12.74 6.66 11.26
C ASP A 580 11.66 5.57 11.30
N LEU A 581 11.47 4.78 10.22
CA LEU A 581 10.65 3.57 10.29
C LEU A 581 11.09 2.61 11.40
N LEU A 582 12.38 2.62 11.75
CA LEU A 582 12.90 1.90 12.90
C LEU A 582 13.14 2.84 14.10
N ARG A 583 13.76 4.02 13.90
CA ARG A 583 14.19 4.92 15.00
C ARG A 583 13.04 5.58 15.77
N ALA A 584 11.84 5.69 15.22
CA ALA A 584 10.78 6.52 15.81
C ALA A 584 10.33 6.07 17.21
N ASP A 585 10.33 7.05 18.12
CA ASP A 585 9.93 6.96 19.53
C ASP A 585 8.45 7.30 19.75
N TYR A 586 7.61 7.14 18.72
CA TYR A 586 6.19 7.47 18.75
C TYR A 586 5.38 6.56 17.82
N THR A 587 4.08 6.44 18.09
CA THR A 587 3.12 5.77 17.20
C THR A 587 1.77 6.49 17.20
N TYR A 588 0.77 5.99 16.48
CA TYR A 588 -0.59 6.54 16.41
C TYR A 588 -1.61 5.63 17.08
N LEU A 589 -2.24 6.10 18.16
CA LEU A 589 -3.17 5.32 18.97
C LEU A 589 -4.55 5.98 19.08
N ASN A 590 -5.58 5.13 19.09
CA ASN A 590 -6.87 5.40 19.71
C ASN A 590 -6.99 4.61 21.04
N ALA A 591 -8.10 4.78 21.77
CA ALA A 591 -8.26 4.11 23.06
C ALA A 591 -8.23 2.56 22.97
N ARG A 592 -8.81 1.99 21.91
CA ARG A 592 -8.88 0.53 21.72
C ARG A 592 -7.49 -0.08 21.54
N LEU A 593 -6.63 0.60 20.78
CA LEU A 593 -5.27 0.14 20.55
C LEU A 593 -4.34 0.43 21.75
N ALA A 594 -4.58 1.53 22.46
CA ALA A 594 -3.88 1.83 23.70
C ALA A 594 -4.18 0.81 24.82
N GLU A 595 -5.45 0.38 24.98
CA GLU A 595 -5.85 -0.75 25.83
C GLU A 595 -5.06 -2.02 25.46
N HIS A 596 -5.00 -2.36 24.18
CA HIS A 596 -4.28 -3.55 23.68
C HIS A 596 -2.77 -3.52 23.96
N TYR A 597 -2.13 -2.35 23.88
CA TYR A 597 -0.70 -2.19 24.15
C TYR A 597 -0.35 -1.90 25.62
N GLY A 598 -1.35 -1.69 26.49
CA GLY A 598 -1.13 -1.30 27.89
C GLY A 598 -0.66 0.15 28.07
N ILE A 599 -0.99 1.05 27.13
CA ILE A 599 -0.61 2.46 27.17
C ILE A 599 -1.76 3.28 27.77
N ALA A 600 -1.47 4.02 28.83
CA ALA A 600 -2.45 4.82 29.57
C ALA A 600 -2.82 6.15 28.87
N ASP A 601 -3.83 6.84 29.41
CA ASP A 601 -4.20 8.23 29.09
C ASP A 601 -4.64 8.53 27.64
N VAL A 602 -5.01 7.50 26.87
CA VAL A 602 -5.57 7.63 25.51
C VAL A 602 -7.08 7.28 25.51
N TYR A 603 -7.93 8.25 25.16
CA TYR A 603 -9.39 8.15 25.27
C TYR A 603 -10.14 8.42 23.96
N GLY A 604 -11.17 7.62 23.66
CA GLY A 604 -12.02 7.76 22.48
C GLY A 604 -11.43 7.22 21.16
N SER A 605 -12.24 7.31 20.10
CA SER A 605 -12.06 6.69 18.79
C SER A 605 -10.96 7.29 17.91
N HIS A 606 -10.65 8.58 18.06
CA HIS A 606 -9.69 9.26 17.19
C HIS A 606 -8.26 8.77 17.39
N PHE A 607 -7.50 8.68 16.30
CA PHE A 607 -6.08 8.42 16.37
C PHE A 607 -5.30 9.70 16.69
N ARG A 608 -4.27 9.59 17.52
CA ARG A 608 -3.35 10.68 17.86
C ARG A 608 -1.92 10.16 17.96
N ARG A 609 -0.95 11.03 17.71
CA ARG A 609 0.48 10.73 17.93
C ARG A 609 0.74 10.63 19.44
N VAL A 610 1.30 9.51 19.88
CA VAL A 610 1.60 9.20 21.29
C VAL A 610 3.07 8.80 21.40
N PRO A 611 3.86 9.33 22.36
CA PRO A 611 5.23 8.90 22.58
C PRO A 611 5.26 7.47 23.12
N VAL A 612 6.19 6.66 22.60
CA VAL A 612 6.41 5.26 23.00
C VAL A 612 7.63 5.24 23.92
N THR A 613 7.35 5.21 25.23
CA THR A 613 8.35 5.18 26.30
C THR A 613 9.01 3.81 26.47
N GLU A 614 8.32 2.73 26.07
CA GLU A 614 8.82 1.35 26.12
C GLU A 614 9.73 1.07 24.91
N PRO A 615 11.07 0.93 25.09
CA PRO A 615 12.00 0.83 23.97
C PRO A 615 11.75 -0.36 23.05
N ALA A 616 11.18 -1.46 23.56
CA ALA A 616 10.88 -2.64 22.76
C ALA A 616 9.77 -2.41 21.72
N ARG A 617 8.86 -1.44 21.94
CA ARG A 617 7.74 -1.14 21.02
C ARG A 617 8.04 -0.02 20.02
N GLN A 618 9.20 0.65 20.12
CA GLN A 618 9.55 1.76 19.22
C GLN A 618 9.84 1.29 17.79
N GLY A 619 9.36 2.06 16.81
CA GLY A 619 9.44 1.77 15.39
C GLY A 619 8.57 0.59 14.92
N LEU A 620 8.63 0.33 13.61
CA LEU A 620 7.77 -0.60 12.89
C LEU A 620 7.77 -2.04 13.43
N LEU A 621 8.87 -2.48 14.06
CA LEU A 621 8.97 -3.82 14.64
C LEU A 621 8.08 -4.02 15.88
N GLY A 622 7.66 -2.93 16.54
CA GLY A 622 6.72 -2.96 17.67
C GLY A 622 5.25 -2.88 17.28
N HIS A 623 4.93 -2.69 15.99
CA HIS A 623 3.55 -2.58 15.51
C HIS A 623 2.87 -3.95 15.48
N GLY A 624 1.72 -4.07 16.13
CA GLY A 624 0.95 -5.31 16.18
C GLY A 624 0.47 -5.78 14.81
N SER A 625 0.31 -4.88 13.82
CA SER A 625 -0.02 -5.25 12.43
C SER A 625 1.05 -6.16 11.80
N VAL A 626 2.33 -5.80 11.99
CA VAL A 626 3.49 -6.56 11.52
C VAL A 626 3.63 -7.86 12.31
N LEU A 627 3.48 -7.79 13.64
CA LEU A 627 3.60 -8.94 14.53
C LEU A 627 2.49 -9.99 14.31
N THR A 628 1.29 -9.54 13.89
CA THR A 628 0.15 -10.40 13.54
C THR A 628 0.29 -11.01 12.15
N VAL A 629 0.64 -10.23 11.13
CA VAL A 629 0.77 -10.76 9.75
C VAL A 629 1.94 -11.74 9.60
N THR A 630 2.88 -11.73 10.56
CA THR A 630 4.02 -12.66 10.65
C THR A 630 3.82 -13.79 11.66
N SER A 631 2.58 -14.06 12.07
CA SER A 631 2.22 -15.15 12.99
C SER A 631 1.17 -16.09 12.38
N TYR A 632 0.93 -17.23 13.02
CA TYR A 632 -0.22 -18.09 12.72
C TYR A 632 -1.44 -17.68 13.56
N ALA A 633 -2.61 -18.23 13.24
CA ALA A 633 -3.85 -17.93 13.97
C ALA A 633 -3.81 -18.41 15.44
N ASP A 634 -3.09 -19.49 15.72
CA ASP A 634 -2.99 -20.16 17.02
C ASP A 634 -1.70 -19.82 17.79
N ARG A 635 -0.64 -19.36 17.10
CA ARG A 635 0.69 -19.15 17.71
C ARG A 635 1.57 -18.15 16.96
N THR A 636 2.62 -17.69 17.63
CA THR A 636 3.73 -16.95 17.01
C THR A 636 4.47 -17.79 15.97
N SER A 637 5.27 -17.13 15.11
CA SER A 637 6.13 -17.83 14.15
C SER A 637 7.44 -17.10 13.92
N VAL A 638 8.50 -17.55 14.61
CA VAL A 638 9.87 -17.06 14.38
C VAL A 638 10.33 -17.23 12.93
N VAL A 639 9.81 -18.25 12.25
CA VAL A 639 10.08 -18.54 10.83
C VAL A 639 9.49 -17.43 9.94
N LEU A 640 8.22 -17.07 10.13
CA LEU A 640 7.56 -16.04 9.34
C LEU A 640 8.07 -14.63 9.68
N ARG A 641 8.30 -14.32 10.97
CA ARG A 641 8.94 -13.08 11.44
C ARG A 641 10.34 -12.90 10.83
N GLY A 642 11.16 -13.93 10.93
CA GLY A 642 12.52 -13.95 10.39
C GLY A 642 12.56 -13.83 8.87
N LYS A 643 11.68 -14.56 8.17
CA LYS A 643 11.47 -14.44 6.73
C LYS A 643 11.08 -13.00 6.35
N TRP A 644 10.13 -12.40 7.06
CA TRP A 644 9.66 -11.04 6.80
C TRP A 644 10.78 -10.01 6.99
N VAL A 645 11.58 -10.09 8.05
CA VAL A 645 12.75 -9.19 8.21
C VAL A 645 13.72 -9.37 7.03
N LEU A 646 14.03 -10.61 6.65
CA LEU A 646 14.92 -10.89 5.52
C LEU A 646 14.38 -10.35 4.19
N GLU A 647 13.12 -10.62 3.86
CA GLU A 647 12.52 -10.33 2.55
C GLU A 647 12.05 -8.87 2.42
N THR A 648 11.41 -8.34 3.46
CA THR A 648 10.75 -7.03 3.47
C THR A 648 11.73 -5.89 3.77
N LEU A 649 12.69 -6.11 4.69
CA LEU A 649 13.61 -5.08 5.17
C LEU A 649 15.03 -5.23 4.60
N LEU A 650 15.56 -6.45 4.50
CA LEU A 650 16.96 -6.69 4.10
C LEU A 650 17.15 -7.16 2.65
N GLY A 651 16.04 -7.32 1.89
CA GLY A 651 16.04 -7.74 0.49
C GLY A 651 16.62 -9.15 0.26
N ALA A 652 16.75 -9.95 1.30
CA ALA A 652 17.51 -11.20 1.36
C ALA A 652 16.60 -12.44 1.51
N PRO A 653 15.55 -12.64 0.68
CA PRO A 653 14.54 -13.67 0.91
C PRO A 653 15.19 -15.06 1.07
N PRO A 654 14.72 -15.87 2.02
CA PRO A 654 15.20 -17.24 2.17
C PRO A 654 14.84 -18.07 0.92
N PRO A 655 15.60 -19.14 0.63
CA PRO A 655 15.24 -20.08 -0.44
C PRO A 655 13.87 -20.74 -0.15
N PRO A 656 13.15 -21.20 -1.18
CA PRO A 656 11.88 -21.91 -0.99
C PRO A 656 12.08 -23.17 -0.12
N PRO A 657 11.07 -23.54 0.69
CA PRO A 657 11.16 -24.73 1.53
C PRO A 657 11.27 -26.01 0.67
N PRO A 658 11.92 -27.06 1.18
CA PRO A 658 11.87 -28.39 0.56
C PRO A 658 10.44 -28.91 0.39
N ALA A 659 10.23 -29.83 -0.55
CA ALA A 659 8.98 -30.57 -0.60
C ALA A 659 8.81 -31.44 0.66
N ASN A 660 7.58 -31.54 1.19
CA ASN A 660 7.20 -32.39 2.32
C ASN A 660 7.91 -32.08 3.66
N VAL A 661 7.98 -30.81 4.06
CA VAL A 661 8.39 -30.44 5.43
C VAL A 661 7.31 -30.87 6.44
N PRO A 662 7.61 -31.66 7.48
CA PRO A 662 6.66 -32.01 8.53
C PRO A 662 6.32 -30.80 9.41
N PRO A 663 5.12 -30.74 10.03
CA PRO A 663 4.78 -29.69 10.98
C PRO A 663 5.73 -29.72 12.20
N LEU A 664 5.90 -28.56 12.83
CA LEU A 664 6.62 -28.46 14.10
C LEU A 664 5.85 -29.24 15.19
N PRO A 665 6.50 -30.09 16.00
CA PRO A 665 5.85 -30.77 17.12
C PRO A 665 5.22 -29.79 18.12
N GLU A 666 4.02 -30.14 18.56
CA GLU A 666 3.29 -29.41 19.59
C GLU A 666 3.53 -30.04 20.97
N ASN A 667 3.34 -29.26 22.03
CA ASN A 667 3.48 -29.76 23.40
C ASN A 667 2.34 -30.76 23.70
N ASP A 668 2.67 -31.91 24.30
CA ASP A 668 1.74 -33.03 24.51
C ASP A 668 0.75 -32.84 25.67
N GLY A 669 0.93 -31.78 26.47
CA GLY A 669 0.14 -31.47 27.66
C GLY A 669 0.35 -32.44 28.83
N GLN A 670 1.32 -33.35 28.75
CA GLN A 670 1.62 -34.39 29.74
C GLN A 670 3.03 -34.25 30.32
N SER A 671 3.95 -33.69 29.55
CA SER A 671 5.35 -33.39 29.91
C SER A 671 5.51 -31.92 30.33
N GLU A 672 6.68 -31.55 30.88
CA GLU A 672 7.03 -30.12 30.98
C GLU A 672 7.06 -29.49 29.57
N PRO A 673 6.39 -28.34 29.35
CA PRO A 673 6.25 -27.77 28.02
C PRO A 673 7.60 -27.25 27.53
N ALA A 674 8.03 -27.72 26.36
CA ALA A 674 9.26 -27.22 25.74
C ALA A 674 9.01 -25.81 25.18
N SER A 675 9.96 -24.91 25.44
CA SER A 675 9.94 -23.56 24.87
C SER A 675 9.92 -23.63 23.34
N LEU A 676 9.42 -22.57 22.68
CA LEU A 676 9.48 -22.51 21.21
C LEU A 676 10.93 -22.61 20.71
N ARG A 677 11.89 -22.10 21.49
CA ARG A 677 13.33 -22.21 21.19
C ARG A 677 13.78 -23.66 21.11
N GLU A 678 13.57 -24.44 22.17
CA GLU A 678 14.00 -25.84 22.24
C GLU A 678 13.34 -26.66 21.12
N ARG A 679 12.04 -26.45 20.84
CA ARG A 679 11.33 -27.10 19.74
C ARG A 679 11.93 -26.77 18.37
N MET A 680 12.27 -25.50 18.12
CA MET A 680 12.89 -25.07 16.86
C MET A 680 14.36 -25.50 16.75
N GLU A 681 15.11 -25.55 17.84
CA GLU A 681 16.48 -26.07 17.86
C GLU A 681 16.52 -27.59 17.63
N GLN A 682 15.57 -28.33 18.22
CA GLN A 682 15.33 -29.74 17.90
C GLN A 682 14.96 -29.93 16.41
N HIS A 683 14.08 -29.10 15.85
CA HIS A 683 13.75 -29.13 14.42
C HIS A 683 14.98 -28.84 13.54
N ARG A 684 15.83 -27.89 13.95
CA ARG A 684 17.10 -27.54 13.30
C ARG A 684 18.22 -28.57 13.50
N SER A 685 18.03 -29.62 14.30
CA SER A 685 19.00 -30.73 14.36
C SER A 685 19.14 -31.45 13.01
N ASN A 686 18.12 -31.37 12.14
CA ASN A 686 18.20 -31.80 10.75
C ASN A 686 19.03 -30.80 9.91
N PRO A 687 20.17 -31.21 9.31
CA PRO A 687 21.02 -30.32 8.51
C PRO A 687 20.30 -29.68 7.31
N VAL A 688 19.27 -30.33 6.77
CA VAL A 688 18.45 -29.78 5.67
C VAL A 688 17.67 -28.57 6.15
N CYS A 689 16.95 -28.68 7.28
CA CYS A 689 16.22 -27.57 7.87
C CYS A 689 17.17 -26.44 8.32
N ALA A 690 18.27 -26.80 9.00
CA ALA A 690 19.28 -25.84 9.46
C ALA A 690 19.82 -24.94 8.33
N SER A 691 19.97 -25.47 7.11
CA SER A 691 20.53 -24.74 5.97
C SER A 691 19.73 -23.47 5.60
N CYS A 692 18.42 -23.48 5.82
CA CYS A 692 17.53 -22.33 5.60
C CYS A 692 17.26 -21.57 6.91
N HIS A 693 16.98 -22.30 7.99
CA HIS A 693 16.48 -21.75 9.25
C HIS A 693 17.53 -21.01 10.09
N ALA A 694 18.82 -21.33 9.97
CA ALA A 694 19.86 -20.81 10.86
C ALA A 694 20.00 -19.27 10.89
N THR A 695 19.54 -18.56 9.86
CA THR A 695 19.52 -17.08 9.87
C THR A 695 18.12 -16.52 10.17
N MET A 696 17.06 -17.08 9.57
CA MET A 696 15.72 -16.52 9.75
C MET A 696 15.22 -16.69 11.19
N ASP A 697 15.41 -17.87 11.78
CA ASP A 697 14.89 -18.15 13.13
C ASP A 697 15.48 -17.20 14.18
N GLN A 698 16.76 -16.86 14.06
CA GLN A 698 17.39 -15.84 14.92
C GLN A 698 16.65 -14.49 14.79
N LEU A 699 16.45 -13.99 13.57
CA LEU A 699 15.74 -12.73 13.36
C LEU A 699 14.28 -12.76 13.86
N GLY A 700 13.65 -13.94 13.90
CA GLY A 700 12.35 -14.15 14.52
C GLY A 700 12.40 -14.17 16.05
N PHE A 701 13.37 -14.88 16.66
CA PHE A 701 13.52 -14.97 18.11
C PHE A 701 13.72 -13.60 18.78
N ALA A 702 14.41 -12.67 18.11
CA ALA A 702 14.60 -11.30 18.59
C ALA A 702 13.29 -10.51 18.81
N LEU A 703 12.15 -11.00 18.29
CA LEU A 703 10.82 -10.41 18.46
C LEU A 703 9.89 -11.30 19.28
N GLU A 704 10.37 -12.41 19.85
CA GLU A 704 9.50 -13.46 20.40
C GLU A 704 8.80 -13.09 21.72
N ASN A 705 9.27 -12.04 22.41
CA ASN A 705 8.53 -11.42 23.52
C ASN A 705 7.18 -10.80 23.08
N PHE A 706 6.94 -10.62 21.78
CA PHE A 706 5.61 -10.28 21.27
C PHE A 706 4.80 -11.54 20.94
N ASP A 707 3.57 -11.63 21.46
CA ASP A 707 2.62 -12.70 21.10
C ASP A 707 2.11 -12.56 19.65
N ALA A 708 1.23 -13.47 19.23
CA ALA A 708 0.71 -13.50 17.85
C ALA A 708 -0.15 -12.28 17.47
N ILE A 709 -0.55 -11.44 18.42
CA ILE A 709 -1.32 -10.21 18.18
C ILE A 709 -0.58 -8.93 18.63
N GLY A 710 0.71 -9.04 18.98
CA GLY A 710 1.60 -7.92 19.31
C GLY A 710 1.57 -7.43 20.78
N ARG A 711 1.00 -8.21 21.70
CA ARG A 711 1.11 -7.96 23.15
C ARG A 711 2.45 -8.45 23.67
N TRP A 712 2.94 -7.83 24.74
CA TRP A 712 4.18 -8.25 25.41
C TRP A 712 3.95 -9.46 26.31
N ARG A 713 4.90 -10.39 26.35
CA ARG A 713 4.92 -11.58 27.21
C ARG A 713 6.36 -11.98 27.56
N VAL A 714 6.49 -12.69 28.69
CA VAL A 714 7.76 -13.24 29.20
C VAL A 714 7.76 -14.78 29.25
N GLU A 715 6.60 -15.40 29.08
CA GLU A 715 6.38 -16.85 29.08
C GLU A 715 5.45 -17.24 27.92
N ASP A 716 5.56 -18.49 27.47
CA ASP A 716 4.71 -19.12 26.46
C ASP A 716 4.36 -20.55 26.88
N GLU A 717 3.07 -20.87 26.93
CA GLU A 717 2.56 -22.18 27.42
C GLU A 717 3.12 -22.63 28.78
N GLY A 718 3.60 -21.68 29.61
CA GLY A 718 4.24 -21.94 30.92
C GLY A 718 5.78 -22.04 30.89
N ALA A 719 6.41 -21.98 29.72
CA ALA A 719 7.87 -21.94 29.57
C ALA A 719 8.39 -20.50 29.40
N PRO A 720 9.54 -20.12 29.98
CA PRO A 720 10.12 -18.78 29.80
C PRO A 720 10.56 -18.53 28.36
N ILE A 721 10.41 -17.29 27.87
CA ILE A 721 10.81 -16.89 26.53
C ILE A 721 12.30 -16.51 26.50
N ASP A 722 13.09 -17.27 25.75
CA ASP A 722 14.43 -16.88 25.33
C ASP A 722 14.40 -16.23 23.94
N SER A 723 14.50 -14.90 23.91
CA SER A 723 14.63 -14.06 22.71
C SER A 723 16.08 -13.68 22.36
N ALA A 724 17.08 -14.18 23.10
CA ALA A 724 18.48 -13.83 22.89
C ALA A 724 19.07 -14.51 21.65
N ILE A 725 19.78 -13.75 20.82
CA ILE A 725 20.34 -14.22 19.55
C ILE A 725 21.76 -13.73 19.33
N SER A 726 22.47 -14.38 18.42
CA SER A 726 23.72 -13.85 17.87
C SER A 726 23.56 -13.58 16.39
N TRP A 727 23.49 -12.30 16.01
CA TRP A 727 23.38 -11.87 14.62
C TRP A 727 24.57 -11.00 14.23
N ARG A 728 25.18 -11.32 13.08
CA ARG A 728 26.39 -10.63 12.59
C ARG A 728 27.45 -10.45 13.70
N GLU A 729 27.80 -11.52 14.41
CA GLU A 729 28.85 -11.50 15.46
C GLU A 729 28.58 -10.45 16.55
N THR A 730 27.30 -10.18 16.82
CA THR A 730 26.82 -9.31 17.90
C THR A 730 25.71 -10.06 18.62
N ASP A 731 25.83 -10.16 19.93
CA ASP A 731 24.82 -10.76 20.77
C ASP A 731 23.76 -9.72 21.10
N ILE A 732 22.49 -10.13 21.03
CA ILE A 732 21.31 -9.27 21.06
C ILE A 732 20.31 -9.94 22.00
N ASP A 733 19.86 -9.20 23.01
CA ASP A 733 19.07 -9.70 24.15
C ASP A 733 17.62 -9.17 24.18
N SER A 734 17.26 -8.30 23.24
CA SER A 734 16.00 -7.54 23.28
C SER A 734 15.60 -7.01 21.91
N PRO A 735 14.28 -6.77 21.65
CA PRO A 735 13.81 -6.13 20.42
C PRO A 735 14.42 -4.74 20.18
N ALA A 736 14.71 -4.00 21.26
CA ALA A 736 15.40 -2.72 21.19
C ALA A 736 16.85 -2.90 20.69
N ALA A 737 17.64 -3.80 21.31
CA ALA A 737 18.98 -4.11 20.84
C ALA A 737 18.99 -4.65 19.39
N PHE A 738 17.94 -5.37 18.98
CA PHE A 738 17.78 -5.87 17.62
C PHE A 738 17.55 -4.76 16.59
N ARG A 739 16.60 -3.84 16.85
CA ARG A 739 16.40 -2.63 16.04
C ARG A 739 17.72 -1.86 15.90
N GLU A 740 18.40 -1.66 17.01
CA GLU A 740 19.67 -0.94 17.08
C GLU A 740 20.79 -1.65 16.29
N ALA A 741 20.79 -2.98 16.25
CA ALA A 741 21.70 -3.76 15.41
C ALA A 741 21.36 -3.64 13.92
N LEU A 742 20.08 -3.66 13.53
CA LEU A 742 19.64 -3.44 12.14
C LEU A 742 20.12 -2.07 11.64
N LEU A 743 19.89 -1.01 12.43
CA LEU A 743 20.33 0.35 12.12
C LEU A 743 21.86 0.47 12.01
N ARG A 744 22.63 -0.13 12.91
CA ARG A 744 24.11 -0.03 12.88
C ARG A 744 24.80 -0.94 11.87
N GLN A 745 24.20 -2.08 11.53
CA GLN A 745 24.88 -3.14 10.76
C GLN A 745 24.24 -3.45 9.41
N ALA A 746 23.08 -2.87 9.09
CA ALA A 746 22.37 -3.11 7.83
C ALA A 746 21.66 -1.86 7.28
N GLU A 747 22.16 -0.65 7.59
CA GLU A 747 21.63 0.61 7.06
C GLU A 747 21.63 0.61 5.51
N ASP A 748 22.76 0.22 4.91
CA ASP A 748 22.90 0.03 3.45
C ASP A 748 21.80 -0.87 2.88
N GLU A 749 21.61 -2.08 3.45
CA GLU A 749 20.60 -3.04 2.97
C GLU A 749 19.17 -2.56 3.17
N LEU A 750 18.87 -1.86 4.28
CA LEU A 750 17.57 -1.28 4.55
C LEU A 750 17.20 -0.24 3.49
N VAL A 751 18.04 0.77 3.29
CA VAL A 751 17.78 1.84 2.32
C VAL A 751 17.75 1.29 0.90
N HIS A 752 18.64 0.35 0.55
CA HIS A 752 18.61 -0.33 -0.75
C HIS A 752 17.30 -1.08 -0.99
N THR A 753 16.83 -1.86 -0.01
CA THR A 753 15.61 -2.67 -0.15
C THR A 753 14.38 -1.77 -0.27
N ILE A 754 14.28 -0.72 0.55
CA ILE A 754 13.19 0.27 0.48
C ILE A 754 13.18 0.95 -0.90
N THR A 755 14.35 1.34 -1.41
CA THR A 755 14.49 1.97 -2.75
C THR A 755 14.14 1.00 -3.87
N GLU A 756 14.58 -0.27 -3.80
CA GLU A 756 14.26 -1.34 -4.78
C GLU A 756 12.74 -1.61 -4.82
N LYS A 757 12.08 -1.69 -3.66
CA LYS A 757 10.63 -1.88 -3.54
C LYS A 757 9.85 -0.65 -4.05
N LEU A 758 10.26 0.56 -3.69
CA LEU A 758 9.58 1.79 -4.11
C LEU A 758 9.76 2.02 -5.62
N LEU A 759 10.92 1.71 -6.19
CA LEU A 759 11.16 1.77 -7.65
C LEU A 759 10.30 0.73 -8.39
N THR A 760 10.24 -0.52 -7.91
CA THR A 760 9.35 -1.57 -8.44
C THR A 760 7.91 -1.08 -8.53
N TYR A 761 7.42 -0.49 -7.44
CA TYR A 761 6.07 0.07 -7.34
C TYR A 761 5.85 1.29 -8.25
N ALA A 762 6.83 2.21 -8.34
CA ALA A 762 6.73 3.42 -9.16
C ALA A 762 6.72 3.12 -10.67
N LEU A 763 7.52 2.14 -11.11
CA LEU A 763 7.55 1.70 -12.51
C LEU A 763 6.36 0.82 -12.87
N GLY A 764 5.83 0.05 -11.92
CA GLY A 764 4.80 -0.95 -12.18
C GLY A 764 5.34 -2.11 -13.02
N ARG A 765 6.58 -2.55 -12.76
CA ARG A 765 7.21 -3.76 -13.29
C ARG A 765 8.21 -4.31 -12.28
N GLY A 766 8.67 -5.55 -12.46
CA GLY A 766 9.84 -6.04 -11.71
C GLY A 766 11.10 -5.23 -12.03
N VAL A 767 11.96 -4.99 -11.02
CA VAL A 767 13.31 -4.43 -11.23
C VAL A 767 14.33 -5.55 -11.36
N ASP A 768 15.25 -5.42 -12.31
CA ASP A 768 16.24 -6.44 -12.64
C ASP A 768 17.68 -6.00 -12.30
N TYR A 769 18.69 -6.67 -12.85
CA TYR A 769 20.11 -6.37 -12.60
C TYR A 769 20.60 -5.09 -13.32
N LEU A 770 19.90 -4.63 -14.37
CA LEU A 770 20.18 -3.42 -15.14
C LEU A 770 19.65 -2.16 -14.45
N ASP A 771 18.61 -2.28 -13.62
CA ASP A 771 18.12 -1.20 -12.75
C ASP A 771 19.05 -0.91 -11.55
N ALA A 772 19.96 -1.84 -11.22
CA ALA A 772 20.78 -1.76 -10.01
C ALA A 772 21.67 -0.49 -9.89
N PRO A 773 22.31 -0.01 -10.98
CA PRO A 773 23.04 1.26 -10.95
C PRO A 773 22.15 2.46 -10.64
N ALA A 774 20.88 2.45 -11.09
CA ALA A 774 19.92 3.51 -10.77
C ALA A 774 19.56 3.47 -9.28
N VAL A 775 19.28 2.28 -8.72
CA VAL A 775 19.04 2.11 -7.27
C VAL A 775 20.25 2.60 -6.46
N ARG A 776 21.47 2.15 -6.79
CA ARG A 776 22.71 2.61 -6.13
C ARG A 776 22.89 4.13 -6.23
N GLN A 777 22.57 4.73 -7.37
CA GLN A 777 22.68 6.18 -7.53
C GLN A 777 21.69 6.94 -6.64
N ILE A 778 20.42 6.51 -6.62
CA ILE A 778 19.37 7.11 -5.78
C ILE A 778 19.76 7.04 -4.29
N VAL A 779 20.23 5.87 -3.83
CA VAL A 779 20.68 5.69 -2.44
C VAL A 779 21.87 6.60 -2.11
N ARG A 780 22.87 6.71 -3.00
CA ARG A 780 24.05 7.58 -2.82
C ARG A 780 23.71 9.07 -2.79
N ASP A 781 22.76 9.51 -3.60
CA ASP A 781 22.36 10.92 -3.63
C ASP A 781 21.48 11.25 -2.42
N ALA A 782 20.51 10.39 -2.07
CA ALA A 782 19.65 10.58 -0.89
C ALA A 782 20.40 10.51 0.46
N ALA A 783 21.55 9.82 0.51
CA ALA A 783 22.43 9.81 1.68
C ALA A 783 22.89 11.22 2.11
N ARG A 784 22.95 12.19 1.17
CA ARG A 784 23.32 13.59 1.48
C ARG A 784 22.26 14.32 2.32
N ASP A 785 21.01 13.86 2.26
CA ASP A 785 19.86 14.45 2.92
C ASP A 785 19.34 13.60 4.10
N ASP A 786 20.12 12.62 4.59
CA ASP A 786 19.72 11.63 5.61
C ASP A 786 18.57 10.70 5.14
N TYR A 787 18.62 10.28 3.87
CA TYR A 787 17.69 9.31 3.26
C TYR A 787 16.21 9.70 3.39
N ARG A 788 15.89 10.98 3.16
CA ARG A 788 14.51 11.48 3.22
C ARG A 788 13.61 10.88 2.15
N TRP A 789 12.33 10.72 2.50
CA TRP A 789 11.30 10.25 1.57
C TRP A 789 11.23 11.09 0.30
N SER A 790 11.31 12.43 0.40
CA SER A 790 11.30 13.30 -0.77
C SER A 790 12.53 13.10 -1.66
N SER A 791 13.73 12.92 -1.09
CA SER A 791 14.96 12.66 -1.84
C SER A 791 14.93 11.31 -2.57
N LEU A 792 14.39 10.25 -1.94
CA LEU A 792 14.22 8.96 -2.62
C LEU A 792 13.16 9.02 -3.73
N VAL A 793 12.00 9.64 -3.49
CA VAL A 793 10.95 9.79 -4.51
C VAL A 793 11.42 10.65 -5.68
N LEU A 794 12.14 11.75 -5.42
CA LEU A 794 12.74 12.59 -6.46
C LEU A 794 13.80 11.81 -7.25
N GLY A 795 14.70 11.09 -6.57
CA GLY A 795 15.69 10.25 -7.23
C GLY A 795 15.07 9.20 -8.15
N ILE A 796 13.96 8.56 -7.73
CA ILE A 796 13.19 7.65 -8.58
C ILE A 796 12.61 8.39 -9.79
N VAL A 797 11.94 9.51 -9.59
CA VAL A 797 11.31 10.30 -10.67
C VAL A 797 12.34 10.84 -11.67
N GLU A 798 13.53 11.21 -11.19
CA GLU A 798 14.63 11.73 -12.01
C GLU A 798 15.43 10.60 -12.71
N SER A 799 15.27 9.35 -12.28
CA SER A 799 16.02 8.19 -12.81
C SER A 799 15.73 7.85 -14.27
N ALA A 800 16.71 7.22 -14.93
CA ALA A 800 16.55 6.73 -16.30
C ALA A 800 15.38 5.71 -16.46
N PRO A 801 15.20 4.68 -15.59
CA PRO A 801 14.03 3.80 -15.68
C PRO A 801 12.68 4.52 -15.65
N PHE A 802 12.56 5.62 -14.90
CA PHE A 802 11.31 6.38 -14.79
C PHE A 802 11.08 7.37 -15.95
N GLN A 803 12.15 7.92 -16.55
CA GLN A 803 12.05 8.92 -17.62
C GLN A 803 12.32 8.40 -19.03
N GLN A 804 12.82 7.18 -19.19
CA GLN A 804 13.25 6.63 -20.47
C GLN A 804 12.64 5.23 -20.72
N ARG A 805 12.73 4.79 -21.97
CA ARG A 805 12.36 3.44 -22.44
C ARG A 805 13.35 2.99 -23.51
N ILE A 806 13.34 1.69 -23.78
CA ILE A 806 14.06 1.06 -24.88
C ILE A 806 13.05 0.49 -25.89
N VAL A 807 13.30 0.70 -27.19
CA VAL A 807 12.46 0.18 -28.29
C VAL A 807 12.55 -1.35 -28.34
N ARG A 808 11.42 -2.05 -28.50
CA ARG A 808 11.37 -3.52 -28.55
C ARG A 808 12.25 -4.11 -29.65
N GLU A 809 12.87 -5.24 -29.36
CA GLU A 809 13.39 -6.14 -30.39
C GLU A 809 12.23 -6.84 -31.11
N SER A 810 12.36 -6.97 -32.44
CA SER A 810 11.30 -7.45 -33.34
C SER A 810 10.92 -8.93 -33.18
N GLY A 811 11.52 -9.65 -32.23
CA GLY A 811 11.08 -10.99 -31.79
C GLY A 811 10.04 -11.00 -30.66
N GLN A 812 9.89 -9.91 -29.89
CA GLN A 812 8.96 -9.83 -28.75
C GLN A 812 7.53 -9.39 -29.15
N GLN A 813 7.16 -9.52 -30.42
CA GLN A 813 5.84 -9.13 -30.94
C GLN A 813 4.78 -10.24 -30.84
N ALA A 814 5.14 -11.46 -30.42
CA ALA A 814 4.32 -12.67 -30.62
C ALA A 814 3.61 -13.25 -29.37
N GLU A 815 3.90 -12.78 -28.15
CA GLU A 815 3.41 -13.40 -26.90
C GLU A 815 2.77 -12.43 -25.87
N GLN A 816 2.13 -11.34 -26.33
CA GLN A 816 1.31 -10.44 -25.47
C GLN A 816 0.01 -10.04 -26.15
#